data_AF-A0AAV6JZM8-F1
#
_entry.id   AF-A0AAV6JZM8-F1
#
_cell.length_a   1.000
_cell.length_b   1.000
_cell.length_c   1.000
_cell.angle_alpha   90.00
_cell.angle_beta   90.00
_cell.angle_gamma   90.00
#
_symmetry.space_group_name_H-M   'P 1'
#
loop_
_entity.id
_entity.type
_entity.pdbx_description
1 polymer ?
#
loop_
_entity_poly.entity_id
_entity_poly.type
_entity_poly.pdbx_seq_one_letter_code
_entity_poly.pdbx_strand_id
1 'polypeptide(L)'
;MLGFRLLGLLLLAISVFPPAESQCSKGCDLALGSYYVWQGSNLTFIAEVTNEAVVDIQDQNQMSNPDSVLADTRINVPFSCDCLDAGFLGHVFEYAVRSGDTYSTIAGTYYANLTTAGFLEGSNSYPAINIPDNGVVNVTVNCSCGNAAVSKEYGLFVTYPLREGDTLESVAAEANLTADANLTANLLQRYNPGVDFSAGSGLVYIPGKDKNGKYPPLESSTGLSVGVIAGIAVAGVAGALLLGFSVYIGLYRKKKVQDQVLLSATPEDQSFDTATPGGASSGLAGITVDKSVEFSHEELAKATNDFNIANKIGQGGFGAVYYAELRGEKAAIKKMDMQASREFLAELKVLTRVHHLNLVRLIGYCVEGSLFLVYEYIENGNLSEHLRGSGNEPLPWSTRVQIALDSARGLEYIHEHTVPVYIHRDIKSANILIDKNFHGKVADFGLAKLTEVGVSLPTRLVGTFGYMPPEYAQYGDVSPKVDVFAFGVVLYELISAKEAIVKASDLADSKGLVALFDEVLSQQDPRENLSRLVDPRLGDNYPLDSLRKVAQLARACTQENPQLRPSMRSVVVALMTLSSTTEDWDVASFYENQDLVNLMSGRVWFFIFSGFSLGDLLRARRVKEQATNVLFNKISLLLQKEENNLRTEALPRLQEVEEILGYTFKNSDLLEEAFTHASYQEKCLSYERLEYVGDSVLNILITKEQYFLYPNFPPGALSSLRSANVDTEKLARVAVKNKLHKYLRLRQPVLRKQIGDFVAALPKYPLHSNGLIDAPKVLADVVESTIGAIFIDSNSSLETTWEVAKGLLQPIITPEVLQTHPVRKLYETCQKHGLKLQLVDLWLKEGAYEVIVDKNLKGRGKCRAKKEVALNRAANNAYIKVVTKLGLKQ
;
A
#
# COMPACT_ATOMS: atom_id res chain seq x y z
N MET A 1 -10.60 -7.15 -58.23
CA MET A 1 -9.89 -5.92 -57.75
C MET A 1 -10.36 -5.51 -56.34
N LEU A 2 -10.33 -6.42 -55.35
CA LEU A 2 -10.67 -6.08 -53.95
C LEU A 2 -9.51 -6.36 -52.97
N GLY A 3 -8.57 -7.25 -53.33
CA GLY A 3 -7.42 -7.60 -52.48
C GLY A 3 -6.33 -6.54 -52.38
N PHE A 4 -6.21 -5.64 -53.37
CA PHE A 4 -5.16 -4.60 -53.36
C PHE A 4 -5.53 -3.34 -52.55
N ARG A 5 -6.79 -3.18 -52.15
CA ARG A 5 -7.22 -2.04 -51.31
C ARG A 5 -7.13 -2.33 -49.81
N LEU A 6 -7.09 -3.60 -49.39
CA LEU A 6 -6.92 -3.97 -47.98
C LEU A 6 -5.46 -3.88 -47.51
N LEU A 7 -4.49 -4.12 -48.42
CA LEU A 7 -3.06 -4.04 -48.09
C LEU A 7 -2.57 -2.59 -47.94
N GLY A 8 -3.19 -1.64 -48.66
CA GLY A 8 -2.87 -0.21 -48.55
C GLY A 8 -3.38 0.44 -47.27
N LEU A 9 -4.49 -0.06 -46.69
CA LEU A 9 -5.02 0.44 -45.42
C LEU A 9 -4.26 -0.11 -44.20
N LEU A 10 -3.64 -1.29 -44.32
CA LEU A 10 -2.80 -1.85 -43.25
C LEU A 10 -1.43 -1.16 -43.14
N LEU A 11 -0.90 -0.61 -44.23
CA LEU A 11 0.40 0.09 -44.25
C LEU A 11 0.31 1.55 -43.75
N LEU A 12 -0.88 2.14 -43.73
CA LEU A 12 -1.13 3.49 -43.17
C LEU A 12 -1.34 3.49 -41.65
N ALA A 13 -1.56 2.33 -41.03
CA ALA A 13 -1.75 2.21 -39.58
C ALA A 13 -0.43 2.01 -38.80
N ILE A 14 0.72 1.88 -39.48
CA ILE A 14 2.03 1.68 -38.85
C ILE A 14 2.76 3.02 -38.62
N SER A 15 2.26 4.15 -39.13
CA SER A 15 2.94 5.45 -39.03
C SER A 15 2.45 6.39 -37.91
N VAL A 16 1.70 5.90 -36.91
CA VAL A 16 1.36 6.72 -35.73
C VAL A 16 1.45 5.88 -34.45
N PHE A 17 2.65 5.39 -34.15
CA PHE A 17 3.04 5.15 -32.77
C PHE A 17 3.86 6.36 -32.31
N PRO A 18 3.46 7.07 -31.23
CA PRO A 18 4.43 7.95 -30.57
C PRO A 18 5.60 7.06 -30.12
N PRO A 19 6.85 7.56 -30.14
CA PRO A 19 8.00 6.78 -29.72
C PRO A 19 7.76 6.31 -28.29
N ALA A 20 7.81 4.99 -28.09
CA ALA A 20 7.85 4.42 -26.76
C ALA A 20 9.17 4.85 -26.11
N GLU A 21 9.12 5.82 -25.21
CA GLU A 21 10.24 6.09 -24.32
C GLU A 21 10.45 4.86 -23.43
N SER A 22 11.54 4.15 -23.67
CA SER A 22 11.95 3.03 -22.84
C SER A 22 12.38 3.57 -21.48
N GLN A 23 11.46 3.59 -20.52
CA GLN A 23 11.83 3.82 -19.13
C GLN A 23 12.69 2.64 -18.67
N CYS A 24 13.87 2.92 -18.13
CA CYS A 24 14.75 1.87 -17.60
C CYS A 24 14.01 1.08 -16.50
N SER A 25 14.23 -0.24 -16.45
CA SER A 25 13.67 -1.10 -15.39
C SER A 25 14.73 -1.66 -14.45
N LYS A 26 16.00 -1.60 -14.87
CA LYS A 26 17.17 -2.08 -14.13
C LYS A 26 18.43 -1.39 -14.65
N GLY A 27 19.33 -1.03 -13.73
CA GLY A 27 20.68 -0.58 -14.03
C GLY A 27 21.69 -1.72 -14.25
N CYS A 28 22.97 -1.38 -14.34
CA CYS A 28 24.09 -2.30 -14.40
C CYS A 28 25.15 -1.94 -13.38
N ASP A 29 25.79 -2.97 -12.81
CA ASP A 29 26.70 -2.82 -11.67
C ASP A 29 27.97 -2.02 -12.02
N LEU A 30 28.32 -1.93 -13.30
CA LEU A 30 29.50 -1.21 -13.78
C LEU A 30 29.20 -0.49 -15.11
N ALA A 31 29.50 0.81 -15.12
CA ALA A 31 29.67 1.64 -16.30
C ALA A 31 30.96 2.46 -16.17
N LEU A 32 31.40 3.06 -17.27
CA LEU A 32 32.63 3.85 -17.32
C LEU A 32 32.34 5.28 -17.77
N GLY A 33 33.05 6.26 -17.23
CA GLY A 33 33.06 7.64 -17.72
C GLY A 33 34.39 7.95 -18.39
N SER A 34 34.37 8.38 -19.66
CA SER A 34 35.58 8.82 -20.37
C SER A 34 35.96 10.22 -19.91
N TYR A 35 36.74 10.29 -18.84
CA TYR A 35 37.22 11.53 -18.25
C TYR A 35 38.39 12.09 -19.07
N TYR A 36 38.27 13.35 -19.50
CA TYR A 36 39.35 14.05 -20.21
C TYR A 36 40.27 14.78 -19.21
N VAL A 37 41.53 14.36 -19.14
CA VAL A 37 42.51 14.86 -18.19
C VAL A 37 43.00 16.23 -18.65
N TRP A 38 42.51 17.30 -18.03
CA TRP A 38 42.93 18.68 -18.34
C TRP A 38 44.16 19.10 -17.53
N GLN A 39 44.87 20.12 -18.01
CA GLN A 39 46.09 20.63 -17.39
C GLN A 39 45.84 21.18 -15.98
N GLY A 40 46.22 20.40 -14.96
CA GLY A 40 45.99 20.73 -13.54
C GLY A 40 45.16 19.67 -12.79
N SER A 41 44.55 18.72 -13.50
CA SER A 41 43.96 17.52 -12.90
C SER A 41 45.01 16.42 -12.70
N ASN A 42 44.89 15.67 -11.60
CA ASN A 42 45.67 14.46 -11.31
C ASN A 42 44.72 13.35 -10.84
N LEU A 43 45.21 12.10 -10.73
CA LEU A 43 44.34 10.98 -10.31
C LEU A 43 43.69 11.21 -8.94
N THR A 44 44.39 11.85 -8.00
CA THR A 44 43.85 12.14 -6.67
C THR A 44 42.65 13.07 -6.75
N PHE A 45 42.74 14.12 -7.58
CA PHE A 45 41.64 15.05 -7.82
C PHE A 45 40.47 14.35 -8.51
N ILE A 46 40.74 13.53 -9.53
CA ILE A 46 39.68 12.80 -10.25
C ILE A 46 38.96 11.84 -9.31
N ALA A 47 39.71 11.06 -8.53
CA ALA A 47 39.20 10.18 -7.47
C ALA A 47 38.35 10.94 -6.43
N GLU A 48 38.80 12.12 -6.00
CA GLU A 48 38.06 12.96 -5.06
C GLU A 48 36.72 13.44 -5.63
N VAL A 49 36.70 13.93 -6.87
CA VAL A 49 35.46 14.47 -7.46
C VAL A 49 34.50 13.38 -7.89
N THR A 50 34.96 12.20 -8.30
CA THR A 50 34.09 11.07 -8.65
C THR A 50 33.82 10.15 -7.48
N ASN A 51 34.32 10.44 -6.27
CA ASN A 51 34.19 9.58 -5.09
C ASN A 51 34.64 8.13 -5.35
N GLU A 52 35.67 7.95 -6.17
CA GLU A 52 36.22 6.65 -6.56
C GLU A 52 37.62 6.46 -5.98
N ALA A 53 38.04 5.21 -5.77
CA ALA A 53 39.41 4.96 -5.30
C ALA A 53 40.41 5.15 -6.45
N VAL A 54 41.55 5.79 -6.17
CA VAL A 54 42.66 5.94 -7.13
C VAL A 54 43.05 4.58 -7.73
N VAL A 55 43.07 3.51 -6.92
CA VAL A 55 43.41 2.15 -7.35
C VAL A 55 42.43 1.62 -8.40
N ASP A 56 41.13 1.87 -8.24
CA ASP A 56 40.11 1.37 -9.17
C ASP A 56 40.21 2.09 -10.54
N ILE A 57 40.50 3.38 -10.53
CA ILE A 57 40.78 4.15 -11.76
C ILE A 57 42.08 3.63 -12.41
N GLN A 58 43.12 3.33 -11.64
CA GLN A 58 44.37 2.80 -12.17
C GLN A 58 44.21 1.43 -12.83
N ASP A 59 43.54 0.50 -12.13
CA ASP A 59 43.29 -0.86 -12.60
C ASP A 59 42.46 -0.85 -13.88
N GLN A 60 41.43 0.00 -13.94
CA GLN A 60 40.56 0.15 -15.11
C GLN A 60 41.30 0.69 -16.34
N ASN A 61 42.35 1.49 -16.15
CA ASN A 61 43.16 2.09 -17.23
C ASN A 61 44.49 1.38 -17.46
N GLN A 62 44.77 0.28 -16.77
CA GLN A 62 46.01 -0.50 -16.88
C GLN A 62 47.28 0.35 -16.67
N MET A 63 47.21 1.31 -15.75
CA MET A 63 48.30 2.26 -15.50
C MET A 63 49.35 1.68 -14.55
N SER A 64 50.61 1.66 -14.97
CA SER A 64 51.72 1.12 -14.14
C SER A 64 52.33 2.14 -13.18
N ASN A 65 52.05 3.44 -13.31
CA ASN A 65 52.60 4.52 -12.47
C ASN A 65 51.50 5.49 -12.01
N PRO A 66 51.26 5.66 -10.69
CA PRO A 66 50.23 6.56 -10.15
C PRO A 66 50.50 8.05 -10.41
N ASP A 67 51.77 8.43 -10.53
CA ASP A 67 52.19 9.84 -10.45
C ASP A 67 52.29 10.54 -11.83
N SER A 68 51.90 9.87 -12.91
CA SER A 68 52.00 10.42 -14.27
C SER A 68 50.78 10.10 -15.12
N VAL A 69 49.74 10.94 -15.03
CA VAL A 69 48.68 11.02 -16.05
C VAL A 69 49.09 12.12 -17.03
N LEU A 70 49.08 11.82 -18.32
CA LEU A 70 49.34 12.82 -19.35
C LEU A 70 48.11 13.72 -19.47
N ALA A 71 48.30 15.03 -19.37
CA ALA A 71 47.26 15.97 -19.76
C ALA A 71 46.88 15.74 -21.23
N ASP A 72 45.66 16.11 -21.58
CA ASP A 72 45.06 15.96 -22.89
C ASP A 72 44.84 14.50 -23.34
N THR A 73 44.81 13.57 -22.37
CA THR A 73 44.44 12.16 -22.59
C THR A 73 43.10 11.81 -21.93
N ARG A 74 42.50 10.70 -22.36
CA ARG A 74 41.26 10.16 -21.76
C ARG A 74 41.58 9.00 -20.84
N ILE A 75 40.91 8.96 -19.69
CA ILE A 75 40.92 7.82 -18.77
C ILE A 75 39.48 7.41 -18.45
N ASN A 76 39.26 6.13 -18.21
CA ASN A 76 37.97 5.57 -17.84
C ASN A 76 37.80 5.56 -16.31
N VAL A 77 36.80 6.25 -15.81
CA VAL A 77 36.42 6.23 -14.39
C VAL A 77 35.27 5.24 -14.19
N PRO A 78 35.42 4.18 -13.39
CA PRO A 78 34.34 3.24 -13.12
C PRO A 78 33.29 3.86 -12.18
N PHE A 79 32.01 3.52 -12.37
CA PHE A 79 30.91 3.87 -11.46
C PHE A 79 29.71 2.94 -11.66
N SER A 80 28.74 2.92 -10.72
CA SER A 80 27.50 2.12 -10.87
C SER A 80 26.47 2.84 -11.75
N CYS A 81 25.80 2.13 -12.66
CA CYS A 81 24.78 2.74 -13.50
C CYS A 81 23.40 2.35 -13.02
N ASP A 82 22.66 3.28 -12.42
CA ASP A 82 21.38 3.02 -11.79
C ASP A 82 20.21 3.55 -12.63
N CYS A 83 19.02 2.99 -12.42
CA CYS A 83 17.80 3.56 -13.01
C CYS A 83 17.25 4.63 -12.06
N LEU A 84 17.42 5.89 -12.41
CA LEU A 84 17.06 7.03 -11.56
C LEU A 84 15.56 7.36 -11.68
N ASP A 85 14.98 8.04 -10.68
CA ASP A 85 13.54 8.30 -10.56
C ASP A 85 12.91 9.07 -11.76
N ALA A 86 13.75 9.68 -12.59
CA ALA A 86 13.38 10.34 -13.85
C ALA A 86 13.29 9.40 -15.06
N GLY A 87 13.50 8.08 -14.88
CA GLY A 87 13.28 7.06 -15.91
C GLY A 87 14.43 6.83 -16.89
N PHE A 88 15.62 7.40 -16.63
CA PHE A 88 16.83 7.19 -17.41
C PHE A 88 17.96 6.55 -16.59
N LEU A 89 18.95 6.00 -17.29
CA LEU A 89 20.13 5.37 -16.68
C LEU A 89 21.19 6.42 -16.32
N GLY A 90 21.57 6.50 -15.06
CA GLY A 90 22.57 7.45 -14.57
C GLY A 90 23.14 7.10 -13.20
N HIS A 91 24.16 7.85 -12.79
CA HIS A 91 24.77 7.80 -11.46
C HIS A 91 24.79 9.20 -10.85
N VAL A 92 24.62 9.31 -9.54
CA VAL A 92 24.68 10.59 -8.81
C VAL A 92 25.91 10.61 -7.90
N PHE A 93 26.89 11.42 -8.26
CA PHE A 93 28.07 11.70 -7.44
C PHE A 93 27.79 12.85 -6.47
N GLU A 94 28.23 12.73 -5.22
CA GLU A 94 28.17 13.83 -4.25
C GLU A 94 29.46 14.64 -4.28
N TYR A 95 29.37 15.90 -4.73
CA TYR A 95 30.51 16.81 -4.82
C TYR A 95 30.47 17.87 -3.71
N ALA A 96 31.51 17.91 -2.88
CA ALA A 96 31.68 18.94 -1.86
C ALA A 96 32.18 20.25 -2.49
N VAL A 97 31.38 21.31 -2.36
CA VAL A 97 31.60 22.60 -3.02
C VAL A 97 32.82 23.31 -2.42
N ARG A 98 33.67 23.85 -3.29
CA ARG A 98 34.80 24.71 -2.95
C ARG A 98 34.43 26.17 -3.19
N SER A 99 35.11 27.07 -2.47
CA SER A 99 34.79 28.49 -2.58
C SER A 99 35.06 29.02 -3.99
N GLY A 100 34.03 29.63 -4.58
CA GLY A 100 34.05 30.12 -5.97
C GLY A 100 33.57 29.13 -7.03
N ASP A 101 33.10 27.94 -6.64
CA ASP A 101 32.54 26.98 -7.57
C ASP A 101 31.22 27.44 -8.19
N THR A 102 31.05 27.11 -9.46
CA THR A 102 29.81 27.29 -10.22
C THR A 102 29.44 25.98 -10.91
N TYR A 103 28.18 25.80 -11.29
CA TYR A 103 27.80 24.60 -12.05
C TYR A 103 28.55 24.48 -13.38
N SER A 104 28.93 25.60 -14.00
CA SER A 104 29.77 25.58 -15.20
C SER A 104 31.17 25.06 -14.93
N THR A 105 31.80 25.46 -13.82
CA THR A 105 33.12 24.96 -13.42
C THR A 105 33.05 23.48 -13.05
N ILE A 106 32.04 23.07 -12.29
CA ILE A 106 31.86 21.68 -11.85
C ILE A 106 31.62 20.77 -13.07
N ALA A 107 30.63 21.08 -13.91
CA ALA A 107 30.28 20.24 -15.05
C ALA A 107 31.38 20.24 -16.13
N GLY A 108 31.87 21.43 -16.49
CA GLY A 108 32.76 21.60 -17.63
C GLY A 108 34.22 21.26 -17.33
N THR A 109 34.70 21.65 -16.15
CA THR A 109 36.10 21.45 -15.75
C THR A 109 36.25 20.22 -14.87
N TYR A 110 35.55 20.17 -13.73
CA TYR A 110 35.81 19.11 -12.74
C TYR A 110 35.32 17.74 -13.16
N TYR A 111 34.19 17.66 -13.86
CA TYR A 111 33.65 16.44 -14.47
C TYR A 111 33.96 16.31 -15.96
N ALA A 112 34.80 17.19 -16.52
CA ALA A 112 35.28 17.12 -17.90
C ALA A 112 34.17 16.86 -18.95
N ASN A 113 33.04 17.57 -18.83
CA ASN A 113 31.84 17.45 -19.69
C ASN A 113 31.10 16.09 -19.62
N LEU A 114 31.32 15.26 -18.61
CA LEU A 114 30.48 14.07 -18.34
C LEU A 114 29.03 14.43 -17.92
N THR A 115 28.80 15.70 -17.60
CA THR A 115 27.50 16.29 -17.28
C THR A 115 27.45 17.73 -17.81
N THR A 116 26.32 18.42 -17.64
CA THR A 116 26.16 19.82 -18.08
C THR A 116 25.66 20.71 -16.95
N ALA A 117 25.99 22.00 -16.99
CA ALA A 117 25.55 22.96 -15.98
C ALA A 117 24.02 23.01 -15.85
N GLY A 118 23.29 23.01 -16.98
CA GLY A 118 21.82 23.00 -16.96
C GLY A 118 21.23 21.73 -16.34
N PHE A 119 21.91 20.59 -16.46
CA PHE A 119 21.50 19.36 -15.79
C PHE A 119 21.74 19.40 -14.27
N LEU A 120 22.83 20.03 -13.85
CA LEU A 120 23.08 20.30 -12.43
C LEU A 120 22.05 21.26 -11.84
N GLU A 121 21.68 22.33 -12.56
CA GLU A 121 20.63 23.27 -12.14
C GLU A 121 19.27 22.58 -11.96
N GLY A 122 18.91 21.67 -12.87
CA GLY A 122 17.65 20.92 -12.79
C GLY A 122 17.61 19.89 -11.65
N SER A 123 18.78 19.47 -11.16
CA SER A 123 18.93 18.38 -10.17
C SER A 123 19.29 18.87 -8.77
N ASN A 124 19.51 20.18 -8.60
CA ASN A 124 19.99 20.78 -7.36
C ASN A 124 19.20 22.07 -7.04
N SER A 125 19.15 22.45 -5.77
CA SER A 125 18.37 23.60 -5.30
C SER A 125 19.14 24.92 -5.21
N TYR A 126 20.44 24.93 -5.51
CA TYR A 126 21.26 26.14 -5.43
C TYR A 126 21.17 26.98 -6.71
N PRO A 127 21.24 28.32 -6.62
CA PRO A 127 21.38 29.18 -7.77
C PRO A 127 22.70 28.90 -8.52
N ALA A 128 22.66 28.91 -9.86
CA ALA A 128 23.79 28.55 -10.73
C ALA A 128 25.10 29.32 -10.48
N ILE A 129 24.97 30.55 -9.98
CA ILE A 129 26.07 31.49 -9.75
C ILE A 129 26.42 31.67 -8.27
N ASN A 130 25.73 30.99 -7.35
CA ASN A 130 25.92 31.17 -5.91
C ASN A 130 25.65 29.88 -5.14
N ILE A 131 26.61 28.95 -5.23
CA ILE A 131 26.60 27.70 -4.48
C ILE A 131 27.29 27.96 -3.13
N PRO A 132 26.68 27.60 -1.98
CA PRO A 132 27.31 27.82 -0.67
C PRO A 132 28.66 27.11 -0.53
N ASP A 133 29.66 27.75 0.09
CA ASP A 133 31.03 27.22 0.29
C ASP A 133 31.10 25.88 1.07
N ASN A 134 30.00 25.45 1.68
CA ASN A 134 29.86 24.18 2.40
C ASN A 134 28.72 23.31 1.86
N GLY A 135 28.20 23.64 0.67
CA GLY A 135 27.16 22.90 0.00
C GLY A 135 27.67 21.56 -0.53
N VAL A 136 26.73 20.64 -0.77
CA VAL A 136 26.97 19.40 -1.51
C VAL A 136 26.13 19.46 -2.78
N VAL A 137 26.76 19.29 -3.94
CA VAL A 137 26.12 19.26 -5.25
C VAL A 137 25.99 17.82 -5.71
N ASN A 138 24.78 17.42 -6.08
CA ASN A 138 24.50 16.13 -6.70
C ASN A 138 24.83 16.22 -8.19
N VAL A 139 25.95 15.63 -8.58
CA VAL A 139 26.43 15.61 -9.95
C VAL A 139 25.96 14.33 -10.64
N THR A 140 24.96 14.48 -11.50
CA THR A 140 24.38 13.33 -12.21
C THR A 140 25.09 13.11 -13.55
N VAL A 141 25.55 11.88 -13.80
CA VAL A 141 26.18 11.44 -15.06
C VAL A 141 25.34 10.35 -15.69
N ASN A 142 24.90 10.56 -16.94
CA ASN A 142 24.12 9.56 -17.66
C ASN A 142 25.01 8.38 -18.09
N CYS A 143 24.44 7.19 -18.14
CA CYS A 143 25.14 5.97 -18.53
C CYS A 143 24.26 5.05 -19.38
N SER A 144 24.85 3.98 -19.90
CA SER A 144 24.16 2.96 -20.68
C SER A 144 24.57 1.58 -20.17
N CYS A 145 23.65 0.63 -20.24
CA CYS A 145 23.90 -0.78 -19.92
C CYS A 145 23.88 -1.67 -21.16
N GLY A 146 24.02 -1.07 -22.34
CA GLY A 146 23.94 -1.75 -23.62
C GLY A 146 22.52 -2.06 -24.07
N ASN A 147 22.40 -2.55 -25.30
CA ASN A 147 21.13 -2.88 -25.93
C ASN A 147 21.24 -4.20 -26.68
N ALA A 148 20.55 -5.23 -26.16
CA ALA A 148 20.54 -6.58 -26.73
C ALA A 148 20.01 -6.64 -28.17
N ALA A 149 19.23 -5.65 -28.60
CA ALA A 149 18.75 -5.53 -29.98
C ALA A 149 19.83 -4.99 -30.94
N VAL A 150 20.86 -4.31 -30.43
CA VAL A 150 21.99 -3.81 -31.23
C VAL A 150 23.10 -4.86 -31.29
N SER A 151 23.60 -5.32 -30.13
CA SER A 151 24.52 -6.45 -30.03
C SER A 151 24.51 -7.03 -28.61
N LYS A 152 24.74 -8.35 -28.51
CA LYS A 152 24.91 -9.06 -27.22
C LYS A 152 26.38 -9.21 -26.83
N GLU A 153 27.30 -8.80 -27.69
CA GLU A 153 28.75 -8.95 -27.48
C GLU A 153 29.32 -7.88 -26.54
N TYR A 154 28.55 -6.83 -26.25
CA TYR A 154 28.98 -5.68 -25.48
C TYR A 154 27.99 -5.40 -24.35
N GLY A 155 28.42 -5.60 -23.11
CA GLY A 155 27.63 -5.42 -21.88
C GLY A 155 28.15 -4.33 -20.94
N LEU A 156 29.34 -3.78 -21.21
CA LEU A 156 29.92 -2.65 -20.49
C LEU A 156 30.01 -1.46 -21.43
N PHE A 157 29.63 -0.27 -20.97
CA PHE A 157 29.60 0.94 -21.78
C PHE A 157 30.32 2.10 -21.11
N VAL A 158 30.89 2.95 -21.95
CA VAL A 158 31.57 4.18 -21.62
C VAL A 158 30.68 5.35 -22.01
N THR A 159 30.39 6.23 -21.07
CA THR A 159 29.85 7.56 -21.31
C THR A 159 30.98 8.45 -21.82
N TYR A 160 30.88 8.87 -23.09
CA TYR A 160 31.93 9.55 -23.82
C TYR A 160 31.49 10.99 -24.18
N PRO A 161 32.06 12.02 -23.55
CA PRO A 161 31.83 13.41 -23.94
C PRO A 161 32.54 13.74 -25.25
N LEU A 162 31.79 14.19 -26.26
CA LEU A 162 32.32 14.66 -27.54
C LEU A 162 33.09 15.98 -27.36
N ARG A 163 34.16 16.14 -28.11
CA ARG A 163 34.99 17.35 -28.18
C ARG A 163 35.11 17.85 -29.63
N GLU A 164 35.56 19.08 -29.80
CA GLU A 164 35.87 19.62 -31.14
C GLU A 164 36.88 18.72 -31.87
N GLY A 165 36.52 18.30 -33.09
CA GLY A 165 37.33 17.41 -33.92
C GLY A 165 36.97 15.93 -33.80
N ASP A 166 36.08 15.55 -32.87
CA ASP A 166 35.52 14.20 -32.85
C ASP A 166 34.63 13.97 -34.08
N THR A 167 34.71 12.77 -34.64
CA THR A 167 33.94 12.29 -35.79
C THR A 167 33.51 10.85 -35.48
N LEU A 168 32.50 10.35 -36.19
CA LEU A 168 32.11 8.95 -36.04
C LEU A 168 33.30 8.02 -36.33
N GLU A 169 34.14 8.39 -37.30
CA GLU A 169 35.32 7.65 -37.72
C GLU A 169 36.43 7.67 -36.66
N SER A 170 36.70 8.83 -36.05
CA SER A 170 37.73 8.94 -35.00
C SER A 170 37.32 8.20 -33.72
N VAL A 171 36.05 8.30 -33.31
CA VAL A 171 35.52 7.58 -32.15
C VAL A 171 35.43 6.08 -32.42
N ALA A 172 35.09 5.67 -33.65
CA ALA A 172 35.14 4.26 -34.06
C ALA A 172 36.56 3.69 -34.05
N ALA A 173 37.55 4.47 -34.50
CA ALA A 173 38.95 4.07 -34.44
C ALA A 173 39.45 3.92 -32.99
N GLU A 174 39.02 4.79 -32.08
CA GLU A 174 39.33 4.70 -30.65
C GLU A 174 38.66 3.48 -29.99
N ALA A 175 37.38 3.24 -30.29
CA ALA A 175 36.63 2.10 -29.76
C ALA A 175 37.16 0.75 -30.29
N ASN A 176 37.68 0.69 -31.52
CA ASN A 176 38.32 -0.51 -32.10
C ASN A 176 37.55 -1.81 -31.82
N LEU A 177 36.26 -1.82 -32.16
CA LEU A 177 35.34 -2.93 -31.85
C LEU A 177 35.56 -4.13 -32.78
N THR A 178 35.85 -3.86 -34.06
CA THR A 178 36.13 -4.87 -35.09
C THR A 178 37.27 -4.41 -36.00
N ALA A 179 37.92 -5.36 -36.69
CA ALA A 179 38.95 -5.04 -37.69
C ALA A 179 38.43 -4.21 -38.88
N ASP A 180 37.11 -4.17 -39.08
CA ASP A 180 36.44 -3.30 -40.05
C ASP A 180 35.96 -2.00 -39.37
N ALA A 181 36.54 -0.88 -39.79
CA ALA A 181 36.20 0.45 -39.29
C ALA A 181 34.76 0.87 -39.64
N ASN A 182 34.26 0.49 -40.81
CA ASN A 182 32.89 0.80 -41.23
C ASN A 182 31.86 0.03 -40.41
N LEU A 183 32.17 -1.23 -40.06
CA LEU A 183 31.29 -2.02 -39.20
C LEU A 183 31.24 -1.44 -37.77
N THR A 184 32.39 -0.97 -37.27
CA THR A 184 32.48 -0.29 -35.97
C THR A 184 31.67 1.02 -35.97
N ALA A 185 31.85 1.88 -36.99
CA ALA A 185 31.09 3.11 -37.14
C ALA A 185 29.57 2.86 -37.20
N ASN A 186 29.13 1.88 -38.00
CA ASN A 186 27.71 1.49 -38.07
C ASN A 186 27.17 0.95 -36.74
N LEU A 187 27.99 0.25 -35.96
CA LEU A 187 27.60 -0.26 -34.65
C LEU A 187 27.46 0.88 -33.63
N LEU A 188 28.41 1.83 -33.60
CA LEU A 188 28.34 3.01 -32.73
C LEU A 188 27.13 3.90 -33.05
N GLN A 189 26.81 4.10 -34.33
CA GLN A 189 25.63 4.86 -34.75
C GLN A 189 24.32 4.21 -34.29
N ARG A 190 24.26 2.87 -34.24
CA ARG A 190 23.07 2.14 -33.74
C ARG A 190 22.91 2.24 -32.23
N TYR A 191 24.00 2.37 -31.48
CA TYR A 191 23.94 2.67 -30.03
C TYR A 191 23.58 4.13 -29.75
N ASN A 192 23.88 5.04 -30.68
CA ASN A 192 23.65 6.49 -30.56
C ASN A 192 22.77 7.00 -31.72
N PRO A 193 21.51 6.55 -31.80
CA PRO A 193 20.63 6.90 -32.92
C PRO A 193 20.38 8.41 -32.96
N GLY A 194 20.60 9.03 -34.12
CA GLY A 194 20.34 10.46 -34.34
C GLY A 194 21.37 11.42 -33.74
N VAL A 195 22.46 10.91 -33.16
CA VAL A 195 23.54 11.77 -32.64
C VAL A 195 24.52 12.14 -33.75
N ASP A 196 24.89 13.42 -33.80
CA ASP A 196 25.99 13.94 -34.61
C ASP A 196 27.29 13.91 -33.81
N PHE A 197 28.19 12.98 -34.16
CA PHE A 197 29.49 12.83 -33.50
C PHE A 197 30.42 14.03 -33.70
N SER A 198 30.13 14.89 -34.69
CA SER A 198 30.91 16.10 -34.99
C SER A 198 30.31 17.38 -34.40
N ALA A 199 29.32 17.26 -33.51
CA ALA A 199 28.70 18.39 -32.83
C ALA A 199 29.67 19.16 -31.90
N GLY A 200 30.84 18.61 -31.59
CA GLY A 200 31.85 19.22 -30.72
C GLY A 200 31.50 19.22 -29.22
N SER A 201 30.30 18.78 -28.87
CA SER A 201 29.79 18.67 -27.50
C SER A 201 28.63 17.65 -27.42
N GLY A 202 28.30 17.18 -26.23
CA GLY A 202 27.28 16.15 -25.99
C GLY A 202 27.86 14.81 -25.57
N LEU A 203 26.99 13.87 -25.19
CA LEU A 203 27.39 12.54 -24.71
C LEU A 203 27.02 11.47 -25.74
N VAL A 204 27.95 10.54 -25.98
CA VAL A 204 27.72 9.29 -26.71
C VAL A 204 28.09 8.10 -25.84
N TYR A 205 27.44 6.96 -26.07
CA TYR A 205 27.69 5.71 -25.36
C TYR A 205 28.40 4.73 -26.28
N ILE A 206 29.61 4.34 -25.90
CA ILE A 206 30.43 3.40 -26.69
C ILE A 206 30.76 2.16 -25.86
N PRO A 207 30.95 0.97 -26.45
CA PRO A 207 31.34 -0.21 -25.70
C PRO A 207 32.68 -0.02 -24.97
N GLY A 208 32.74 -0.48 -23.72
CA GLY A 208 33.90 -0.38 -22.84
C GLY A 208 34.60 -1.72 -22.62
N LYS A 209 35.91 -1.66 -22.37
CA LYS A 209 36.72 -2.81 -21.96
C LYS A 209 36.73 -2.93 -20.44
N ASP A 210 36.73 -4.16 -19.94
CA ASP A 210 36.99 -4.44 -18.53
C ASP A 210 38.47 -4.16 -18.18
N LYS A 211 38.82 -4.28 -16.90
CA LYS A 211 40.20 -4.16 -16.40
C LYS A 211 41.21 -5.11 -17.09
N ASN A 212 40.75 -6.18 -17.72
CA ASN A 212 41.60 -7.13 -18.47
C ASN A 212 41.74 -6.75 -19.96
N GLY A 213 41.17 -5.62 -20.38
CA GLY A 213 41.21 -5.15 -21.77
C GLY A 213 40.25 -5.87 -22.71
N LYS A 214 39.25 -6.59 -22.21
CA LYS A 214 38.27 -7.34 -23.01
C LYS A 214 36.89 -6.69 -22.97
N TYR A 215 36.14 -6.85 -24.06
CA TYR A 215 34.72 -6.49 -24.09
C TYR A 215 33.89 -7.57 -23.39
N PRO A 216 33.24 -7.28 -22.25
CA PRO A 216 32.37 -8.25 -21.61
C PRO A 216 31.07 -8.38 -22.42
N PRO A 217 30.53 -9.59 -22.60
CA PRO A 217 29.24 -9.79 -23.28
C PRO A 217 28.09 -9.28 -22.40
N LEU A 218 26.98 -8.91 -23.04
CA LEU A 218 25.75 -8.53 -22.35
C LEU A 218 25.16 -9.75 -21.64
N GLU A 219 24.98 -9.67 -20.31
CA GLU A 219 24.39 -10.77 -19.54
C GLU A 219 22.94 -11.02 -19.98
N SER A 220 22.74 -12.13 -20.70
CA SER A 220 21.42 -12.58 -21.09
C SER A 220 20.72 -13.18 -19.88
N SER A 221 19.69 -12.51 -19.35
CA SER A 221 18.65 -13.21 -18.61
C SER A 221 18.12 -14.33 -19.51
N THR A 222 18.29 -15.59 -19.11
CA THR A 222 17.96 -16.76 -19.91
C THR A 222 16.47 -16.80 -20.30
N GLY A 223 16.15 -16.30 -21.48
CA GLY A 223 14.88 -16.56 -22.17
C GLY A 223 14.91 -17.91 -22.90
N LEU A 224 13.75 -18.59 -22.99
CA LEU A 224 13.62 -19.89 -23.64
C LEU A 224 14.06 -19.86 -25.13
N SER A 225 14.69 -20.95 -25.61
CA SER A 225 15.28 -21.02 -26.95
C SER A 225 14.25 -21.06 -28.09
N VAL A 226 14.64 -20.52 -29.25
CA VAL A 226 13.83 -20.41 -30.48
C VAL A 226 13.30 -21.77 -30.97
N GLY A 227 14.01 -22.88 -30.70
CA GLY A 227 13.53 -24.23 -31.03
C GLY A 227 12.31 -24.64 -30.22
N VAL A 228 12.21 -24.17 -28.97
CA VAL A 228 11.04 -24.40 -28.11
C VAL A 228 9.86 -23.56 -28.59
N ILE A 229 10.12 -22.33 -29.06
CA ILE A 229 9.08 -21.44 -29.62
C ILE A 229 8.50 -22.03 -30.92
N ALA A 230 9.34 -22.55 -31.82
CA ALA A 230 8.88 -23.22 -33.04
C ALA A 230 8.07 -24.49 -32.72
N GLY A 231 8.49 -25.28 -31.72
CA GLY A 231 7.76 -26.45 -31.26
C GLY A 231 6.40 -26.12 -30.65
N ILE A 232 6.32 -25.07 -29.83
CA ILE A 232 5.07 -24.59 -29.22
C ILE A 232 4.11 -24.03 -30.28
N ALA A 233 4.62 -23.33 -31.30
CA ALA A 233 3.80 -22.80 -32.39
C ALA A 233 3.18 -23.92 -33.25
N VAL A 234 3.97 -24.93 -33.63
CA VAL A 234 3.46 -26.08 -34.41
C VAL A 234 2.47 -26.91 -33.59
N ALA A 235 2.75 -27.13 -32.30
CA ALA A 235 1.82 -27.82 -31.40
C ALA A 235 0.53 -27.01 -31.17
N GLY A 236 0.63 -25.69 -31.10
CA GLY A 236 -0.52 -24.78 -30.98
C GLY A 236 -1.42 -24.80 -32.21
N VAL A 237 -0.84 -24.79 -33.42
CA VAL A 237 -1.61 -24.89 -34.67
C VAL A 237 -2.26 -26.27 -34.81
N ALA A 238 -1.54 -27.35 -34.51
CA ALA A 238 -2.10 -28.69 -34.52
C ALA A 238 -3.23 -28.85 -33.47
N GLY A 239 -3.04 -28.30 -32.27
CA GLY A 239 -4.05 -28.28 -31.21
C GLY A 239 -5.29 -27.46 -31.57
N ALA A 240 -5.11 -26.31 -32.21
CA ALA A 240 -6.21 -25.46 -32.69
C ALA A 240 -7.00 -26.14 -33.82
N LEU A 241 -6.32 -26.84 -34.74
CA LEU A 241 -6.98 -27.62 -35.80
C LEU A 241 -7.76 -28.81 -35.23
N LEU A 242 -7.23 -29.50 -34.21
CA LEU A 242 -7.93 -30.59 -33.53
C LEU A 242 -9.13 -30.09 -32.70
N LEU A 243 -9.01 -28.93 -32.04
CA LEU A 243 -10.11 -28.29 -31.34
C LEU A 243 -11.18 -27.81 -32.31
N GLY A 244 -10.80 -27.18 -33.42
CA GLY A 244 -11.73 -26.78 -34.49
C GLY A 244 -12.47 -27.96 -35.08
N PHE A 245 -11.79 -29.08 -35.34
CA PHE A 245 -12.40 -30.32 -35.82
C PHE A 245 -13.34 -30.96 -34.77
N SER A 246 -12.96 -30.92 -33.49
CA SER A 246 -13.78 -31.44 -32.38
C SER A 246 -15.03 -30.60 -32.14
N VAL A 247 -14.92 -29.28 -32.23
CA VAL A 247 -16.06 -28.34 -32.17
C VAL A 247 -16.94 -28.51 -33.40
N TYR A 248 -16.38 -28.68 -34.58
CA TYR A 248 -17.14 -28.96 -35.82
C TYR A 248 -17.93 -30.27 -35.70
N ILE A 249 -17.32 -31.36 -35.22
CA ILE A 249 -18.02 -32.62 -34.95
C ILE A 249 -19.08 -32.45 -33.85
N GLY A 250 -18.78 -31.69 -32.79
CA GLY A 250 -19.71 -31.38 -31.71
C GLY A 250 -20.95 -30.63 -32.20
N LEU A 251 -20.78 -29.62 -33.05
CA LEU A 251 -21.86 -28.85 -33.66
C LEU A 251 -22.63 -29.68 -34.70
N TYR A 252 -21.93 -30.50 -35.49
CA TYR A 252 -22.57 -31.41 -36.45
C TYR A 252 -23.41 -32.50 -35.75
N ARG A 253 -22.92 -33.04 -34.64
CA ARG A 253 -23.68 -33.97 -33.78
C ARG A 253 -24.84 -33.27 -33.09
N LYS A 254 -24.68 -32.04 -32.61
CA LYS A 254 -25.75 -31.26 -31.96
C LYS A 254 -26.87 -30.91 -32.95
N LYS A 255 -26.52 -30.63 -34.22
CA LYS A 255 -27.49 -30.40 -35.30
C LYS A 255 -28.23 -31.69 -35.71
N LYS A 256 -27.53 -32.83 -35.77
CA LYS A 256 -28.15 -34.14 -36.05
C LYS A 256 -29.07 -34.63 -34.92
N VAL A 257 -28.76 -34.28 -33.67
CA VAL A 257 -29.58 -34.60 -32.49
C VAL A 257 -30.80 -33.67 -32.39
N GLN A 258 -30.69 -32.39 -32.76
CA GLN A 258 -31.84 -31.48 -32.83
C GLN A 258 -32.84 -31.86 -33.92
N ASP A 259 -32.38 -32.37 -35.07
CA ASP A 259 -33.26 -32.83 -36.14
C ASP A 259 -33.96 -34.18 -35.83
N GLN A 260 -33.42 -35.00 -34.91
CA GLN A 260 -34.06 -36.26 -34.49
C GLN A 260 -34.98 -36.13 -33.26
N VAL A 261 -34.89 -35.05 -32.48
CA VAL A 261 -35.68 -34.86 -31.24
C VAL A 261 -37.03 -34.18 -31.48
N LEU A 262 -37.28 -33.62 -32.67
CA LEU A 262 -38.60 -33.05 -33.04
C LEU A 262 -39.62 -34.10 -33.53
N LEU A 263 -39.24 -35.38 -33.62
CA LEU A 263 -40.07 -36.47 -34.14
C LEU A 263 -39.96 -37.72 -33.27
N SER A 264 -40.48 -37.68 -32.04
CA SER A 264 -41.29 -38.77 -31.45
C SER A 264 -41.48 -38.57 -29.94
N ALA A 265 -42.71 -38.77 -29.51
CA ALA A 265 -43.16 -38.71 -28.12
C ALA A 265 -43.40 -40.13 -27.58
N THR A 266 -43.31 -40.26 -26.25
CA THR A 266 -43.83 -41.33 -25.35
C THR A 266 -42.96 -42.61 -25.16
N PRO A 267 -43.17 -43.44 -24.09
CA PRO A 267 -42.46 -43.35 -22.80
C PRO A 267 -41.84 -44.69 -22.30
N GLU A 268 -41.22 -44.66 -21.11
CA GLU A 268 -40.92 -45.77 -20.16
C GLU A 268 -39.47 -46.32 -20.01
N ASP A 269 -39.08 -46.37 -18.72
CA ASP A 269 -38.32 -47.36 -17.93
C ASP A 269 -36.80 -47.69 -18.03
N GLN A 270 -36.21 -47.70 -16.81
CA GLN A 270 -35.18 -48.58 -16.22
C GLN A 270 -33.68 -48.51 -16.60
N SER A 271 -32.92 -47.95 -15.64
CA SER A 271 -31.86 -48.64 -14.86
C SER A 271 -30.42 -48.85 -15.40
N PHE A 272 -29.49 -48.60 -14.46
CA PHE A 272 -28.14 -49.19 -14.26
C PHE A 272 -26.91 -48.73 -15.11
N ASP A 273 -26.08 -47.93 -14.42
CA ASP A 273 -24.71 -48.26 -13.98
C ASP A 273 -23.43 -47.95 -14.80
N THR A 274 -22.57 -47.22 -14.08
CA THR A 274 -21.10 -47.30 -13.94
C THR A 274 -20.13 -46.48 -14.82
N ALA A 275 -19.28 -45.77 -14.05
CA ALA A 275 -17.81 -45.67 -14.16
C ALA A 275 -17.17 -44.47 -14.89
N THR A 276 -16.73 -43.52 -14.06
CA THR A 276 -15.54 -42.65 -14.20
C THR A 276 -14.26 -43.46 -14.48
N PRO A 277 -13.17 -42.90 -15.05
CA PRO A 277 -12.32 -41.86 -14.41
C PRO A 277 -11.96 -40.72 -15.40
N GLY A 278 -11.76 -39.45 -15.02
CA GLY A 278 -10.81 -38.93 -14.04
C GLY A 278 -9.53 -38.43 -14.76
N GLY A 279 -9.28 -37.11 -14.78
CA GLY A 279 -7.97 -36.58 -15.21
C GLY A 279 -7.89 -35.13 -15.72
N ALA A 280 -7.80 -34.17 -14.79
CA ALA A 280 -7.26 -32.80 -14.91
C ALA A 280 -5.83 -32.76 -15.53
N SER A 281 -5.19 -31.70 -16.06
CA SER A 281 -5.35 -30.23 -16.20
C SER A 281 -4.08 -29.66 -16.89
N SER A 282 -4.06 -28.36 -17.29
CA SER A 282 -3.16 -27.30 -16.75
C SER A 282 -2.79 -26.18 -17.76
N GLY A 283 -2.93 -24.91 -17.31
CA GLY A 283 -2.42 -23.69 -17.96
C GLY A 283 -2.72 -22.40 -17.14
N LEU A 284 -1.69 -21.90 -16.43
CA LEU A 284 -1.47 -20.73 -15.52
C LEU A 284 -1.98 -19.34 -16.07
N ALA A 285 -2.67 -18.43 -15.35
CA ALA A 285 -2.44 -17.63 -14.11
C ALA A 285 -1.35 -16.52 -14.21
N GLY A 286 -1.52 -15.29 -13.72
CA GLY A 286 -2.67 -14.70 -13.03
C GLY A 286 -2.53 -13.23 -12.57
N ILE A 287 -3.68 -12.63 -12.25
CA ILE A 287 -3.92 -11.62 -11.21
C ILE A 287 -5.22 -12.09 -10.54
N THR A 288 -5.18 -12.62 -9.31
CA THR A 288 -6.41 -13.03 -8.62
C THR A 288 -6.80 -11.97 -7.60
N VAL A 289 -7.91 -11.28 -7.87
CA VAL A 289 -8.57 -10.32 -6.97
C VAL A 289 -9.72 -11.05 -6.27
N ASP A 290 -9.53 -11.41 -5.01
CA ASP A 290 -10.31 -12.46 -4.32
C ASP A 290 -11.80 -12.17 -4.02
N LYS A 291 -12.38 -11.02 -4.45
CA LYS A 291 -13.80 -10.68 -4.15
C LYS A 291 -14.56 -9.91 -5.24
N SER A 292 -13.93 -9.40 -6.30
CA SER A 292 -14.58 -8.60 -7.33
C SER A 292 -14.83 -9.41 -8.60
N VAL A 293 -15.99 -9.25 -9.23
CA VAL A 293 -16.35 -9.98 -10.45
C VAL A 293 -15.54 -9.44 -11.63
N GLU A 294 -14.85 -10.30 -12.35
CA GLU A 294 -14.25 -9.94 -13.63
C GLU A 294 -15.33 -10.03 -14.74
N PHE A 295 -15.51 -8.92 -15.45
CA PHE A 295 -16.44 -8.80 -16.57
C PHE A 295 -15.69 -8.84 -17.90
N SER A 296 -16.34 -9.34 -18.95
CA SER A 296 -15.80 -9.25 -20.31
C SER A 296 -16.08 -7.89 -20.94
N HIS A 297 -15.24 -7.46 -21.88
CA HIS A 297 -15.47 -6.21 -22.61
C HIS A 297 -16.81 -6.25 -23.37
N GLU A 298 -17.16 -7.38 -23.97
CA GLU A 298 -18.42 -7.56 -24.70
C GLU A 298 -19.64 -7.35 -23.81
N GLU A 299 -19.60 -7.86 -22.57
CA GLU A 299 -20.68 -7.68 -21.61
C GLU A 299 -20.87 -6.19 -21.23
N LEU A 300 -19.77 -5.49 -20.96
CA LEU A 300 -19.80 -4.06 -20.62
C LEU A 300 -20.20 -3.18 -21.81
N ALA A 301 -19.70 -3.50 -23.01
CA ALA A 301 -20.06 -2.80 -24.24
C ALA A 301 -21.57 -2.96 -24.52
N LYS A 302 -22.10 -4.18 -24.44
CA LYS A 302 -23.54 -4.43 -24.60
C LYS A 302 -24.38 -3.68 -23.56
N ALA A 303 -23.98 -3.69 -22.29
CA ALA A 303 -24.71 -3.02 -21.21
C ALA A 303 -24.70 -1.49 -21.32
N THR A 304 -23.70 -0.92 -22.02
CA THR A 304 -23.56 0.53 -22.25
C THR A 304 -23.98 0.97 -23.65
N ASN A 305 -24.51 0.06 -24.48
CA ASN A 305 -24.78 0.28 -25.91
C ASN A 305 -23.52 0.80 -26.66
N ASP A 306 -22.43 0.05 -26.55
CA ASP A 306 -21.09 0.35 -27.07
C ASP A 306 -20.52 1.68 -26.55
N PHE A 307 -20.66 1.92 -25.24
CA PHE A 307 -20.21 3.15 -24.58
C PHE A 307 -20.77 4.42 -25.25
N ASN A 308 -22.05 4.38 -25.61
CA ASN A 308 -22.72 5.49 -26.26
C ASN A 308 -22.62 6.77 -25.42
N ILE A 309 -22.39 7.91 -26.06
CA ILE A 309 -22.32 9.21 -25.38
C ILE A 309 -23.61 9.57 -24.65
N ALA A 310 -24.76 9.06 -25.09
CA ALA A 310 -26.05 9.22 -24.40
C ALA A 310 -26.07 8.57 -23.00
N ASN A 311 -25.24 7.55 -22.77
CA ASN A 311 -25.10 6.88 -21.48
C ASN A 311 -23.95 7.48 -20.65
N LYS A 312 -23.23 8.47 -21.14
CA LYS A 312 -22.13 9.09 -20.41
C LYS A 312 -22.69 9.98 -19.28
N ILE A 313 -22.38 9.61 -18.05
CA ILE A 313 -22.84 10.32 -16.83
C ILE A 313 -21.75 11.17 -16.19
N GLY A 314 -20.49 11.01 -16.60
CA GLY A 314 -19.40 11.83 -16.08
C GLY A 314 -18.11 11.70 -16.88
N GLN A 315 -17.20 12.65 -16.66
CA GLN A 315 -15.84 12.64 -17.18
C GLN A 315 -14.90 13.07 -16.06
N GLY A 316 -14.00 12.18 -15.65
CA GLY A 316 -12.93 12.47 -14.69
C GLY A 316 -11.57 12.60 -15.38
N GLY A 317 -10.54 12.91 -14.57
CA GLY A 317 -9.15 13.02 -15.05
C GLY A 317 -8.54 11.71 -15.55
N PHE A 318 -9.11 10.57 -15.14
CA PHE A 318 -8.59 9.23 -15.48
C PHE A 318 -9.51 8.45 -16.43
N GLY A 319 -10.61 9.03 -16.89
CA GLY A 319 -11.56 8.31 -17.75
C GLY A 319 -12.98 8.86 -17.76
N ALA A 320 -13.82 8.24 -18.59
CA ALA A 320 -15.24 8.56 -18.72
C ALA A 320 -16.08 7.55 -17.93
N VAL A 321 -17.18 8.00 -17.33
CA VAL A 321 -18.12 7.15 -16.59
C VAL A 321 -19.43 7.05 -17.35
N TYR A 322 -19.92 5.82 -17.52
CA TYR A 322 -21.14 5.50 -18.26
C TYR A 322 -22.16 4.82 -17.35
N TYR A 323 -23.42 5.18 -17.48
CA TYR A 323 -24.54 4.42 -16.94
C TYR A 323 -24.72 3.12 -17.73
N ALA A 324 -25.05 2.04 -17.03
CA ALA A 324 -25.37 0.76 -17.62
C ALA A 324 -26.39 0.00 -16.78
N GLU A 325 -27.16 -0.87 -17.42
CA GLU A 325 -27.95 -1.89 -16.76
C GLU A 325 -27.28 -3.24 -16.97
N LEU A 326 -26.53 -3.69 -15.96
CA LEU A 326 -25.66 -4.86 -16.03
C LEU A 326 -26.27 -5.98 -15.20
N ARG A 327 -26.67 -7.08 -15.87
CA ARG A 327 -27.34 -8.24 -15.24
C ARG A 327 -28.61 -7.87 -14.45
N GLY A 328 -29.36 -6.87 -14.90
CA GLY A 328 -30.60 -6.40 -14.26
C GLY A 328 -30.38 -5.44 -13.09
N GLU A 329 -29.15 -5.01 -12.84
CA GLU A 329 -28.79 -4.03 -11.81
C GLU A 329 -28.23 -2.76 -12.45
N LYS A 330 -28.52 -1.59 -11.85
CA LYS A 330 -27.95 -0.32 -12.31
C LYS A 330 -26.48 -0.22 -11.90
N ALA A 331 -25.62 0.09 -12.86
CA ALA A 331 -24.18 0.19 -12.66
C ALA A 331 -23.60 1.46 -13.28
N ALA A 332 -22.51 1.94 -12.69
CA ALA A 332 -21.65 2.97 -13.26
C ALA A 332 -20.35 2.33 -13.72
N ILE A 333 -20.04 2.42 -15.02
CA ILE A 333 -18.85 1.84 -15.64
C ILE A 333 -17.86 2.97 -15.95
N LYS A 334 -16.76 3.01 -15.20
CA LYS A 334 -15.64 3.94 -15.42
C LYS A 334 -14.68 3.30 -16.42
N LYS A 335 -14.68 3.79 -17.66
CA LYS A 335 -13.72 3.43 -18.71
C LYS A 335 -12.49 4.32 -18.57
N MET A 336 -11.36 3.71 -18.22
CA MET A 336 -10.09 4.39 -17.97
C MET A 336 -9.13 4.23 -19.15
N ASP A 337 -8.23 5.18 -19.30
CA ASP A 337 -7.11 5.07 -20.24
C ASP A 337 -6.14 3.97 -19.76
N MET A 338 -5.54 3.22 -20.68
CA MET A 338 -4.49 2.24 -20.37
C MET A 338 -3.29 2.88 -19.67
N GLN A 339 -3.05 4.18 -19.90
CA GLN A 339 -2.01 4.94 -19.20
C GLN A 339 -2.32 5.18 -17.70
N ALA A 340 -3.59 5.09 -17.30
CA ALA A 340 -4.04 5.24 -15.90
C ALA A 340 -4.00 3.92 -15.10
N SER A 341 -3.13 2.98 -15.49
CA SER A 341 -3.01 1.65 -14.86
C SER A 341 -2.65 1.70 -13.38
N ARG A 342 -1.89 2.72 -12.94
CA ARG A 342 -1.53 2.91 -11.52
C ARG A 342 -2.76 3.30 -10.70
N GLU A 343 -3.53 4.27 -11.15
CA GLU A 343 -4.76 4.73 -10.52
C GLU A 343 -5.82 3.63 -10.53
N PHE A 344 -5.93 2.87 -11.63
CA PHE A 344 -6.78 1.67 -11.71
C PHE A 344 -6.43 0.64 -10.65
N LEU A 345 -5.14 0.28 -10.52
CA LEU A 345 -4.68 -0.70 -9.53
C LEU A 345 -4.81 -0.18 -8.10
N ALA A 346 -4.57 1.11 -7.86
CA ALA A 346 -4.76 1.73 -6.56
C ALA A 346 -6.21 1.62 -6.12
N GLU A 347 -7.13 2.03 -6.98
CA GLU A 347 -8.57 2.00 -6.73
C GLU A 347 -9.08 0.56 -6.51
N LEU A 348 -8.66 -0.38 -7.36
CA LEU A 348 -8.98 -1.80 -7.22
C LEU A 348 -8.45 -2.38 -5.90
N LYS A 349 -7.23 -2.01 -5.49
CA LYS A 349 -6.61 -2.49 -4.23
C LYS A 349 -7.33 -1.98 -2.99
N VAL A 350 -7.83 -0.74 -3.01
CA VAL A 350 -8.59 -0.16 -1.89
C VAL A 350 -9.98 -0.77 -1.83
N LEU A 351 -10.76 -0.66 -2.91
CA LEU A 351 -12.20 -0.98 -2.91
C LEU A 351 -12.51 -2.48 -2.83
N THR A 352 -11.52 -3.35 -3.06
CA THR A 352 -11.64 -4.79 -2.78
C THR A 352 -11.52 -5.13 -1.30
N ARG A 353 -11.03 -4.19 -0.47
CA ARG A 353 -10.75 -4.38 0.96
C ARG A 353 -11.61 -3.49 1.86
N VAL A 354 -12.15 -2.40 1.34
CA VAL A 354 -12.99 -1.46 2.10
C VAL A 354 -14.46 -1.59 1.68
N HIS A 355 -15.35 -1.78 2.66
CA HIS A 355 -16.80 -1.86 2.43
C HIS A 355 -17.52 -1.10 3.55
N HIS A 356 -18.24 -0.04 3.17
CA HIS A 356 -18.94 0.82 4.12
C HIS A 356 -20.14 1.49 3.43
N LEU A 357 -21.20 1.79 4.19
CA LEU A 357 -22.44 2.37 3.66
C LEU A 357 -22.18 3.70 2.92
N ASN A 358 -21.32 4.55 3.50
CA ASN A 358 -20.97 5.86 2.98
C ASN A 358 -19.73 5.87 2.05
N LEU A 359 -19.37 4.71 1.49
CA LEU A 359 -18.38 4.60 0.40
C LEU A 359 -19.06 3.97 -0.81
N VAL A 360 -18.67 4.40 -2.02
CA VAL A 360 -19.19 3.78 -3.25
C VAL A 360 -18.65 2.35 -3.39
N ARG A 361 -19.55 1.39 -3.58
CA ARG A 361 -19.20 -0.02 -3.69
C ARG A 361 -18.72 -0.39 -5.09
N LEU A 362 -17.53 -1.01 -5.17
CA LEU A 362 -17.04 -1.67 -6.38
C LEU A 362 -17.77 -3.02 -6.56
N ILE A 363 -18.36 -3.23 -7.73
CA ILE A 363 -18.99 -4.49 -8.17
C ILE A 363 -17.96 -5.40 -8.82
N GLY A 364 -17.12 -4.84 -9.69
CA GLY A 364 -16.17 -5.62 -10.50
C GLY A 364 -15.26 -4.78 -11.35
N TYR A 365 -14.52 -5.45 -12.24
CA TYR A 365 -13.57 -4.81 -13.14
C TYR A 365 -13.47 -5.57 -14.48
N CYS A 366 -12.89 -4.94 -15.49
CA CYS A 366 -12.51 -5.58 -16.75
C CYS A 366 -11.16 -5.03 -17.19
N VAL A 367 -10.29 -5.90 -17.72
CA VAL A 367 -8.97 -5.54 -18.26
C VAL A 367 -8.83 -5.92 -19.75
N GLU A 368 -9.93 -6.34 -20.39
CA GLU A 368 -9.96 -6.71 -21.80
C GLU A 368 -10.08 -5.45 -22.69
N GLY A 369 -9.06 -5.17 -23.50
CA GLY A 369 -9.03 -4.06 -24.46
C GLY A 369 -8.88 -2.66 -23.86
N SER A 370 -9.50 -2.37 -22.73
CA SER A 370 -9.31 -1.15 -21.91
C SER A 370 -9.49 -1.48 -20.42
N LEU A 371 -9.16 -0.54 -19.54
CA LEU A 371 -9.33 -0.71 -18.10
C LEU A 371 -10.73 -0.20 -17.69
N PHE A 372 -11.52 -1.05 -17.03
CA PHE A 372 -12.85 -0.69 -16.56
C PHE A 372 -13.04 -1.02 -15.09
N LEU A 373 -13.64 -0.09 -14.35
CA LEU A 373 -14.14 -0.32 -12.99
C LEU A 373 -15.67 -0.20 -13.01
N VAL A 374 -16.34 -1.18 -12.40
CA VAL A 374 -17.81 -1.29 -12.37
C VAL A 374 -18.27 -1.04 -10.95
N TYR A 375 -19.06 0.00 -10.74
CA TYR A 375 -19.59 0.42 -9.44
C TYR A 375 -21.10 0.29 -9.39
N GLU A 376 -21.64 0.31 -8.18
CA GLU A 376 -23.06 0.63 -7.99
C GLU A 376 -23.37 2.01 -8.57
N TYR A 377 -24.49 2.13 -9.28
CA TYR A 377 -24.98 3.43 -9.71
C TYR A 377 -25.64 4.15 -8.54
N ILE A 378 -25.24 5.40 -8.29
CA ILE A 378 -25.78 6.23 -7.21
C ILE A 378 -26.73 7.26 -7.81
N GLU A 379 -28.00 7.19 -7.41
CA GLU A 379 -29.06 8.04 -7.94
C GLU A 379 -29.05 9.41 -7.27
N ASN A 380 -28.95 10.49 -8.06
CA ASN A 380 -28.87 11.93 -7.71
C ASN A 380 -27.50 12.59 -7.99
N GLY A 381 -26.51 11.89 -8.55
CA GLY A 381 -25.27 12.52 -9.01
C GLY A 381 -24.35 12.95 -7.86
N ASN A 382 -23.57 14.01 -8.05
CA ASN A 382 -22.57 14.45 -7.07
C ASN A 382 -22.94 15.75 -6.35
N LEU A 383 -22.37 15.97 -5.16
CA LEU A 383 -22.65 17.13 -4.31
C LEU A 383 -22.33 18.46 -5.00
N SER A 384 -21.28 18.52 -5.83
CA SER A 384 -20.94 19.73 -6.57
C SER A 384 -22.06 20.17 -7.51
N GLU A 385 -22.74 19.23 -8.17
CA GLU A 385 -23.89 19.51 -9.05
C GLU A 385 -25.11 20.01 -8.27
N HIS A 386 -25.35 19.53 -7.06
CA HIS A 386 -26.43 20.05 -6.20
C HIS A 386 -26.11 21.45 -5.66
N LEU A 387 -24.83 21.71 -5.37
CA LEU A 387 -24.40 23.02 -4.91
C LEU A 387 -24.31 24.06 -6.04
N ARG A 388 -23.99 23.70 -7.28
CA ARG A 388 -23.71 24.70 -8.34
C ARG A 388 -24.36 24.43 -9.70
N GLY A 389 -24.96 23.26 -9.90
CA GLY A 389 -25.54 22.84 -11.17
C GLY A 389 -26.88 23.52 -11.49
N SER A 390 -27.18 23.62 -12.78
CA SER A 390 -28.26 24.43 -13.36
C SER A 390 -29.64 23.74 -13.47
N GLY A 391 -29.90 22.69 -12.69
CA GLY A 391 -31.15 21.93 -12.81
C GLY A 391 -31.63 21.11 -11.60
N ASN A 392 -30.88 21.07 -10.51
CA ASN A 392 -31.28 20.38 -9.28
C ASN A 392 -31.80 21.38 -8.24
N GLU A 393 -32.81 20.98 -7.47
CA GLU A 393 -33.31 21.78 -6.35
C GLU A 393 -32.20 21.97 -5.29
N PRO A 394 -32.08 23.16 -4.68
CA PRO A 394 -31.09 23.42 -3.64
C PRO A 394 -31.28 22.47 -2.46
N LEU A 395 -30.20 21.82 -2.02
CA LEU A 395 -30.25 20.94 -0.86
C LEU A 395 -30.61 21.74 0.41
N PRO A 396 -31.63 21.31 1.18
CA PRO A 396 -31.96 21.89 2.48
C PRO A 396 -30.78 21.82 3.44
N TRP A 397 -30.71 22.74 4.40
CA TRP A 397 -29.61 22.79 5.38
C TRP A 397 -29.44 21.48 6.15
N SER A 398 -30.54 20.87 6.61
CA SER A 398 -30.51 19.59 7.32
C SER A 398 -29.89 18.47 6.46
N THR A 399 -30.25 18.42 5.17
CA THR A 399 -29.68 17.47 4.21
C THR A 399 -28.19 17.73 3.98
N ARG A 400 -27.75 19.00 3.92
CA ARG A 400 -26.32 19.35 3.81
C ARG A 400 -25.52 18.85 5.01
N VAL A 401 -26.04 19.02 6.23
CA VAL A 401 -25.41 18.52 7.47
C VAL A 401 -25.40 16.99 7.49
N GLN A 402 -26.47 16.34 7.04
CA GLN A 402 -26.53 14.87 6.92
C GLN A 402 -25.49 14.33 5.92
N ILE A 403 -25.36 14.94 4.74
CA ILE A 403 -24.35 14.56 3.74
C ILE A 403 -22.94 14.76 4.29
N ALA A 404 -22.69 15.84 5.05
CA ALA A 404 -21.42 16.03 5.73
C ALA A 404 -21.14 14.90 6.74
N LEU A 405 -22.11 14.55 7.57
CA LEU A 405 -22.00 13.49 8.56
C LEU A 405 -21.72 12.13 7.91
N ASP A 406 -22.47 11.80 6.87
CA ASP A 406 -22.32 10.58 6.09
C ASP A 406 -20.92 10.47 5.46
N SER A 407 -20.48 11.54 4.81
CA SER A 407 -19.15 11.61 4.21
C SER A 407 -18.05 11.48 5.27
N ALA A 408 -18.22 12.13 6.42
CA ALA A 408 -17.28 12.04 7.54
C ALA A 408 -17.18 10.61 8.10
N ARG A 409 -18.30 9.85 8.19
CA ARG A 409 -18.31 8.44 8.59
C ARG A 409 -17.54 7.56 7.60
N GLY A 410 -17.70 7.80 6.29
CA GLY A 410 -16.93 7.12 5.25
C GLY A 410 -15.42 7.33 5.42
N LEU A 411 -15.01 8.57 5.71
CA LEU A 411 -13.61 8.92 5.94
C LEU A 411 -13.05 8.38 7.27
N GLU A 412 -13.82 8.44 8.35
CA GLU A 412 -13.46 7.83 9.64
C GLU A 412 -13.19 6.32 9.48
N TYR A 413 -14.02 5.63 8.69
CA TYR A 413 -13.83 4.21 8.43
C TYR A 413 -12.46 3.90 7.80
N ILE A 414 -12.08 4.61 6.73
CA ILE A 414 -10.81 4.38 6.03
C ILE A 414 -9.56 4.89 6.78
N HIS A 415 -9.75 5.83 7.72
CA HIS A 415 -8.66 6.35 8.55
C HIS A 415 -8.41 5.55 9.81
N GLU A 416 -9.47 5.05 10.45
CA GLU A 416 -9.41 4.56 11.83
C GLU A 416 -9.83 3.09 11.98
N HIS A 417 -10.49 2.51 10.98
CA HIS A 417 -11.06 1.15 11.06
C HIS A 417 -10.48 0.17 10.03
N THR A 418 -9.55 0.61 9.19
CA THR A 418 -8.84 -0.25 8.23
C THR A 418 -7.37 -0.43 8.63
N VAL A 419 -6.85 -1.63 8.47
CA VAL A 419 -5.41 -1.92 8.59
C VAL A 419 -4.95 -2.60 7.28
N PRO A 420 -4.11 -1.94 6.47
CA PRO A 420 -3.46 -0.65 6.70
C PRO A 420 -4.42 0.55 6.54
N VAL A 421 -3.99 1.74 6.99
CA VAL A 421 -4.78 2.98 6.88
C VAL A 421 -4.77 3.46 5.43
N TYR A 422 -5.94 3.84 4.91
CA TYR A 422 -6.07 4.42 3.57
C TYR A 422 -6.29 5.92 3.66
N ILE A 423 -5.50 6.70 2.93
CA ILE A 423 -5.67 8.14 2.78
C ILE A 423 -6.16 8.40 1.35
N HIS A 424 -7.30 9.07 1.21
CA HIS A 424 -8.00 9.25 -0.05
C HIS A 424 -7.29 10.23 -0.99
N ARG A 425 -6.79 11.35 -0.46
CA ARG A 425 -6.03 12.43 -1.14
C ARG A 425 -6.76 13.22 -2.23
N ASP A 426 -8.04 12.97 -2.46
CA ASP A 426 -8.84 13.71 -3.46
C ASP A 426 -10.28 13.92 -2.97
N ILE A 427 -10.43 14.29 -1.70
CA ILE A 427 -11.73 14.66 -1.15
C ILE A 427 -12.16 16.01 -1.70
N LYS A 428 -13.34 16.04 -2.32
CA LYS A 428 -13.97 17.23 -2.90
C LYS A 428 -15.46 16.96 -3.10
N SER A 429 -16.27 18.00 -3.22
CA SER A 429 -17.72 17.88 -3.47
C SER A 429 -18.07 17.10 -4.75
N ALA A 430 -17.21 17.09 -5.77
CA ALA A 430 -17.41 16.27 -6.98
C ALA A 430 -17.22 14.76 -6.74
N ASN A 431 -16.52 14.37 -5.67
CA ASN A 431 -16.26 12.97 -5.30
C ASN A 431 -17.17 12.49 -4.15
N ILE A 432 -18.18 13.27 -3.78
CA ILE A 432 -19.24 12.88 -2.84
C ILE A 432 -20.52 12.70 -3.64
N LEU A 433 -20.93 11.46 -3.84
CA LEU A 433 -22.18 11.12 -4.52
C LEU A 433 -23.34 11.13 -3.53
N ILE A 434 -24.52 11.48 -4.00
CA ILE A 434 -25.74 11.56 -3.21
C ILE A 434 -26.64 10.44 -3.69
N ASP A 435 -27.07 9.54 -2.80
CA ASP A 435 -27.97 8.44 -3.15
C ASP A 435 -29.45 8.86 -3.20
N LYS A 436 -30.32 7.93 -3.59
CA LYS A 436 -31.77 8.17 -3.70
C LYS A 436 -32.45 8.66 -2.41
N ASN A 437 -31.84 8.41 -1.25
CA ASN A 437 -32.32 8.81 0.06
C ASN A 437 -31.62 10.08 0.57
N PHE A 438 -30.86 10.76 -0.30
CA PHE A 438 -30.05 11.94 0.00
C PHE A 438 -28.93 11.70 1.03
N HIS A 439 -28.41 10.47 1.09
CA HIS A 439 -27.22 10.15 1.88
C HIS A 439 -25.94 10.30 1.07
N GLY A 440 -24.88 10.75 1.75
CA GLY A 440 -23.55 10.94 1.14
C GLY A 440 -22.76 9.63 1.02
N LYS A 441 -22.11 9.44 -0.13
CA LYS A 441 -21.15 8.36 -0.41
C LYS A 441 -19.86 8.90 -1.03
N VAL A 442 -18.72 8.62 -0.42
CA VAL A 442 -17.41 9.02 -0.95
C VAL A 442 -16.98 8.08 -2.08
N ALA A 443 -16.51 8.66 -3.20
CA ALA A 443 -16.14 7.99 -4.44
C ALA A 443 -14.72 8.38 -4.91
N ASP A 444 -14.22 7.67 -5.92
CA ASP A 444 -12.95 7.93 -6.64
C ASP A 444 -11.67 7.73 -5.81
N PHE A 445 -11.32 6.47 -5.57
CA PHE A 445 -10.11 6.09 -4.82
C PHE A 445 -8.86 5.98 -5.70
N GLY A 446 -8.87 6.53 -6.93
CA GLY A 446 -7.76 6.45 -7.87
C GLY A 446 -6.44 7.05 -7.35
N LEU A 447 -6.53 8.02 -6.43
CA LEU A 447 -5.37 8.63 -5.78
C LEU A 447 -5.13 8.09 -4.36
N ALA A 448 -5.88 7.09 -3.89
CA ALA A 448 -5.76 6.61 -2.53
C ALA A 448 -4.39 5.96 -2.25
N LYS A 449 -3.91 6.09 -1.02
CA LYS A 449 -2.61 5.58 -0.60
C LYS A 449 -2.67 4.83 0.71
N LEU A 450 -1.87 3.77 0.77
CA LEU A 450 -1.62 2.99 1.98
C LEU A 450 -0.51 3.63 2.82
N THR A 451 -0.78 3.82 4.10
CA THR A 451 0.23 4.20 5.09
C THR A 451 0.16 3.28 6.30
N GLU A 452 1.32 2.88 6.82
CA GLU A 452 1.39 2.26 8.13
C GLU A 452 1.18 3.32 9.22
N VAL A 453 0.50 2.95 10.30
CA VAL A 453 0.12 3.89 11.37
C VAL A 453 1.39 4.52 11.95
N GLY A 454 1.53 5.85 11.81
CA GLY A 454 2.59 6.64 12.44
C GLY A 454 3.77 7.06 11.56
N VAL A 455 3.71 6.87 10.23
CA VAL A 455 4.78 7.28 9.30
C VAL A 455 4.26 8.30 8.27
N SER A 456 4.82 9.52 8.25
CA SER A 456 4.70 10.45 7.11
C SER A 456 5.75 10.06 6.07
N LEU A 457 5.33 9.85 4.82
CA LEU A 457 6.23 9.52 3.70
C LEU A 457 6.19 10.67 2.68
N PRO A 458 7.33 11.26 2.28
CA PRO A 458 7.39 12.24 1.19
C PRO A 458 7.13 11.56 -0.14
N THR A 459 6.06 11.96 -0.85
CA THR A 459 5.61 11.25 -2.05
C THR A 459 5.06 12.18 -3.11
N ARG A 460 4.89 11.69 -4.37
CA ARG A 460 4.34 12.46 -5.50
C ARG A 460 3.12 13.28 -5.09
N LEU A 461 3.20 14.60 -5.27
CA LEU A 461 2.11 15.54 -5.05
C LEU A 461 0.98 15.27 -6.05
N VAL A 462 -0.20 14.90 -5.55
CA VAL A 462 -1.41 14.58 -6.34
C VAL A 462 -2.64 15.06 -5.57
N GLY A 463 -3.66 15.53 -6.27
CA GLY A 463 -4.91 16.01 -5.67
C GLY A 463 -5.46 17.23 -6.41
N THR A 464 -6.60 17.74 -5.97
CA THR A 464 -7.26 18.89 -6.59
C THR A 464 -6.85 20.21 -5.93
N PHE A 465 -6.37 21.17 -6.72
CA PHE A 465 -5.98 22.50 -6.24
C PHE A 465 -7.17 23.21 -5.56
N GLY A 466 -6.92 23.86 -4.41
CA GLY A 466 -7.95 24.40 -3.52
C GLY A 466 -8.37 23.48 -2.37
N TYR A 467 -8.14 22.16 -2.47
CA TYR A 467 -8.40 21.18 -1.41
C TYR A 467 -7.11 20.65 -0.75
N MET A 468 -5.96 20.92 -1.35
CA MET A 468 -4.66 20.48 -0.82
C MET A 468 -4.20 21.38 0.33
N PRO A 469 -3.81 20.82 1.48
CA PRO A 469 -3.25 21.60 2.58
C PRO A 469 -1.81 22.06 2.29
N PRO A 470 -1.35 23.15 2.94
CA PRO A 470 -0.05 23.75 2.64
C PRO A 470 1.13 22.82 2.89
N GLU A 471 1.13 22.02 3.97
CA GLU A 471 2.22 21.10 4.27
C GLU A 471 2.35 19.97 3.24
N TYR A 472 1.22 19.52 2.68
CA TYR A 472 1.23 18.52 1.62
C TYR A 472 1.74 19.12 0.31
N ALA A 473 1.31 20.33 -0.02
CA ALA A 473 1.75 21.05 -1.22
C ALA A 473 3.24 21.43 -1.18
N GLN A 474 3.79 21.75 0.00
CA GLN A 474 5.18 22.20 0.17
C GLN A 474 6.16 21.04 0.36
N TYR A 475 5.81 20.02 1.16
CA TYR A 475 6.75 18.98 1.59
C TYR A 475 6.40 17.58 1.10
N GLY A 476 5.21 17.39 0.50
CA GLY A 476 4.74 16.08 0.03
C GLY A 476 4.36 15.10 1.14
N ASP A 477 4.17 15.60 2.37
CA ASP A 477 3.83 14.81 3.55
C ASP A 477 2.41 14.23 3.48
N VAL A 478 2.30 12.91 3.47
CA VAL A 478 1.00 12.22 3.40
C VAL A 478 0.58 11.70 4.76
N SER A 479 -0.55 12.19 5.26
CA SER A 479 -1.19 11.72 6.50
C SER A 479 -2.73 11.80 6.39
N PRO A 480 -3.50 11.15 7.29
CA PRO A 480 -4.95 11.30 7.34
C PRO A 480 -5.42 12.76 7.49
N LYS A 481 -4.55 13.65 8.02
CA LYS A 481 -4.85 15.08 8.18
C LYS A 481 -4.95 15.83 6.83
N VAL A 482 -4.47 15.23 5.73
CA VAL A 482 -4.67 15.76 4.37
C VAL A 482 -6.14 15.70 3.99
N ASP A 483 -6.77 14.55 4.21
CA ASP A 483 -8.20 14.36 3.94
C ASP A 483 -9.07 15.20 4.90
N VAL A 484 -8.64 15.38 6.16
CA VAL A 484 -9.35 16.27 7.12
C VAL A 484 -9.41 17.71 6.61
N PHE A 485 -8.29 18.24 6.09
CA PHE A 485 -8.26 19.59 5.54
C PHE A 485 -9.19 19.72 4.33
N ALA A 486 -9.09 18.78 3.37
CA ALA A 486 -9.94 18.75 2.20
C ALA A 486 -11.43 18.64 2.56
N PHE A 487 -11.78 17.86 3.59
CA PHE A 487 -13.12 17.79 4.13
C PHE A 487 -13.59 19.12 4.76
N GLY A 488 -12.70 19.84 5.44
CA GLY A 488 -12.97 21.20 5.92
C GLY A 488 -13.35 22.18 4.80
N VAL A 489 -12.68 22.07 3.65
CA VAL A 489 -13.05 22.83 2.44
C VAL A 489 -14.45 22.45 1.96
N VAL A 490 -14.80 21.16 1.93
CA VAL A 490 -16.16 20.68 1.58
C VAL A 490 -17.22 21.24 2.53
N LEU A 491 -16.93 21.36 3.84
CA LEU A 491 -17.86 22.00 4.79
C LEU A 491 -18.12 23.47 4.44
N TYR A 492 -17.09 24.22 4.01
CA TYR A 492 -17.28 25.58 3.52
C TYR A 492 -18.06 25.65 2.20
N GLU A 493 -17.89 24.67 1.31
CA GLU A 493 -18.71 24.55 0.09
C GLU A 493 -20.18 24.29 0.43
N LEU A 494 -20.47 23.44 1.43
CA LEU A 494 -21.84 23.18 1.88
C LEU A 494 -22.51 24.44 2.45
N ILE A 495 -21.76 25.31 3.12
CA ILE A 495 -22.28 26.59 3.63
C ILE A 495 -22.55 27.57 2.48
N SER A 496 -21.59 27.74 1.59
CA SER A 496 -21.56 28.87 0.67
C SER A 496 -22.03 28.57 -0.75
N ALA A 497 -22.07 27.29 -1.13
CA ALA A 497 -22.19 26.83 -2.51
C ALA A 497 -21.13 27.41 -3.48
N LYS A 498 -20.04 28.02 -2.97
CA LYS A 498 -18.93 28.56 -3.78
C LYS A 498 -17.92 27.48 -4.10
N GLU A 499 -17.19 27.65 -5.20
CA GLU A 499 -16.05 26.78 -5.51
C GLU A 499 -14.91 26.98 -4.50
N ALA A 500 -14.08 25.94 -4.31
CA ALA A 500 -12.90 26.00 -3.44
C ALA A 500 -11.92 27.14 -3.79
N ILE A 501 -11.94 27.61 -5.05
CA ILE A 501 -11.20 28.77 -5.53
C ILE A 501 -12.20 29.76 -6.10
N VAL A 502 -12.34 30.90 -5.44
CA VAL A 502 -13.28 31.93 -5.86
C VAL A 502 -12.55 32.90 -6.79
N LYS A 503 -12.97 32.94 -8.06
CA LYS A 503 -12.54 33.97 -9.00
C LYS A 503 -13.31 35.26 -8.69
N ALA A 504 -12.62 36.29 -8.19
CA ALA A 504 -13.23 37.61 -8.09
C ALA A 504 -13.54 38.15 -9.49
N SER A 505 -14.65 38.86 -9.63
CA SER A 505 -15.13 39.44 -10.89
C SER A 505 -14.22 40.55 -11.45
N ASP A 506 -13.24 41.02 -10.67
CA ASP A 506 -12.26 42.02 -11.08
C ASP A 506 -10.85 41.42 -11.11
N LEU A 507 -10.15 41.68 -12.22
CA LEU A 507 -8.87 41.08 -12.59
C LEU A 507 -7.75 41.34 -11.56
N ALA A 508 -7.48 40.41 -10.62
CA ALA A 508 -6.13 40.05 -10.15
C ALA A 508 -6.10 39.00 -9.01
N ASP A 509 -7.10 38.94 -8.13
CA ASP A 509 -6.97 38.15 -6.89
C ASP A 509 -7.91 36.93 -6.85
N SER A 510 -7.37 35.77 -7.22
CA SER A 510 -8.03 34.49 -6.94
C SER A 510 -7.86 34.16 -5.46
N LYS A 511 -8.92 34.22 -4.65
CA LYS A 511 -8.87 33.87 -3.22
C LYS A 511 -9.40 32.45 -3.00
N GLY A 512 -8.68 31.67 -2.20
CA GLY A 512 -9.14 30.36 -1.74
C GLY A 512 -10.30 30.50 -0.75
N LEU A 513 -11.23 29.54 -0.77
CA LEU A 513 -12.42 29.55 0.09
C LEU A 513 -12.06 29.58 1.58
N VAL A 514 -10.98 28.90 1.97
CA VAL A 514 -10.44 28.91 3.33
C VAL A 514 -10.08 30.33 3.79
N ALA A 515 -9.32 31.07 2.99
CA ALA A 515 -8.91 32.43 3.32
C ALA A 515 -10.10 33.39 3.45
N LEU A 516 -11.11 33.21 2.59
CA LEU A 516 -12.33 34.02 2.60
C LEU A 516 -13.18 33.79 3.86
N PHE A 517 -13.30 32.55 4.32
CA PHE A 517 -13.98 32.25 5.58
C PHE A 517 -13.15 32.68 6.80
N ASP A 518 -11.83 32.51 6.76
CA ASP A 518 -10.95 32.88 7.88
C ASP A 518 -10.93 34.40 8.12
N GLU A 519 -10.97 35.20 7.05
CA GLU A 519 -11.11 36.67 7.11
C GLU A 519 -12.39 37.09 7.85
N VAL A 520 -13.50 36.38 7.61
CA VAL A 520 -14.79 36.65 8.28
C VAL A 520 -14.82 36.13 9.72
N LEU A 521 -14.31 34.92 9.95
CA LEU A 521 -14.34 34.26 11.27
C LEU A 521 -13.35 34.87 12.27
N SER A 522 -12.42 35.70 11.82
CA SER A 522 -11.44 36.41 12.65
C SER A 522 -11.90 37.80 13.10
N GLN A 523 -13.06 38.28 12.64
CA GLN A 523 -13.61 39.58 13.02
C GLN A 523 -14.33 39.55 14.38
N GLN A 524 -14.46 40.72 15.01
CA GLN A 524 -15.10 40.85 16.34
C GLN A 524 -16.59 40.47 16.35
N ASP A 525 -17.33 40.74 15.27
CA ASP A 525 -18.70 40.26 15.08
C ASP A 525 -18.84 39.50 13.76
N PRO A 526 -18.58 38.18 13.75
CA PRO A 526 -18.63 37.39 12.53
C PRO A 526 -20.07 37.10 12.06
N ARG A 527 -21.12 37.40 12.84
CA ARG A 527 -22.49 36.91 12.55
C ARG A 527 -23.06 37.51 11.26
N GLU A 528 -22.97 38.82 11.13
CA GLU A 528 -23.54 39.53 9.98
C GLU A 528 -22.76 39.20 8.70
N ASN A 529 -21.43 39.12 8.79
CA ASN A 529 -20.56 38.83 7.65
C ASN A 529 -20.57 37.35 7.25
N LEU A 530 -20.74 36.42 8.19
CA LEU A 530 -20.90 34.99 7.89
C LEU A 530 -22.19 34.73 7.13
N SER A 531 -23.28 35.43 7.48
CA SER A 531 -24.58 35.35 6.79
C SER A 531 -24.46 35.76 5.31
N ARG A 532 -23.56 36.68 4.97
CA ARG A 532 -23.27 37.11 3.59
C ARG A 532 -22.51 36.05 2.76
N LEU A 533 -21.90 35.06 3.42
CA LEU A 533 -21.20 33.98 2.75
C LEU A 533 -22.08 32.76 2.47
N VAL A 534 -23.26 32.68 3.09
CA VAL A 534 -24.19 31.57 2.96
C VAL A 534 -24.76 31.53 1.55
N ASP A 535 -25.02 30.32 1.05
CA ASP A 535 -25.71 30.10 -0.21
C ASP A 535 -27.06 30.86 -0.23
N PRO A 536 -27.23 31.86 -1.12
CA PRO A 536 -28.46 32.66 -1.17
C PRO A 536 -29.72 31.83 -1.41
N ARG A 537 -29.59 30.65 -2.03
CA ARG A 537 -30.72 29.76 -2.32
C ARG A 537 -31.27 29.05 -1.08
N LEU A 538 -30.57 29.10 0.05
CA LEU A 538 -31.08 28.61 1.34
C LEU A 538 -32.11 29.56 1.96
N GLY A 539 -32.19 30.82 1.52
CA GLY A 539 -33.07 31.83 2.14
C GLY A 539 -32.79 31.98 3.63
N ASP A 540 -33.84 31.99 4.46
CA ASP A 540 -33.73 31.99 5.93
C ASP A 540 -33.87 30.59 6.55
N ASN A 541 -33.81 29.52 5.74
CA ASN A 541 -34.09 28.14 6.15
C ASN A 541 -32.88 27.41 6.74
N TYR A 542 -32.18 28.04 7.70
CA TYR A 542 -31.09 27.40 8.44
C TYR A 542 -30.96 27.97 9.87
N PRO A 543 -30.68 27.13 10.88
CA PRO A 543 -30.36 27.61 12.22
C PRO A 543 -28.97 28.27 12.22
N LEU A 544 -28.91 29.55 12.58
CA LEU A 544 -27.65 30.32 12.65
C LEU A 544 -26.60 29.66 13.56
N ASP A 545 -27.02 29.05 14.67
CA ASP A 545 -26.11 28.34 15.57
C ASP A 545 -25.53 27.08 14.95
N SER A 546 -26.33 26.32 14.20
CA SER A 546 -25.86 25.15 13.44
C SER A 546 -24.84 25.59 12.39
N LEU A 547 -25.17 26.63 11.61
CA LEU A 547 -24.29 27.20 10.59
C LEU A 547 -22.95 27.67 11.16
N ARG A 548 -22.97 28.41 12.27
CA ARG A 548 -21.77 28.88 12.96
C ARG A 548 -20.91 27.71 13.44
N LYS A 549 -21.51 26.69 14.04
CA LYS A 549 -20.76 25.52 14.54
C LYS A 549 -20.14 24.71 13.38
N VAL A 550 -20.84 24.55 12.26
CA VAL A 550 -20.27 23.93 11.04
C VAL A 550 -19.11 24.77 10.50
N ALA A 551 -19.23 26.10 10.46
CA ALA A 551 -18.15 27.00 10.02
C ALA A 551 -16.92 26.94 10.95
N GLN A 552 -17.14 26.81 12.26
CA GLN A 552 -16.06 26.63 13.25
C GLN A 552 -15.39 25.27 13.12
N LEU A 553 -16.17 24.21 12.87
CA LEU A 553 -15.65 22.87 12.62
C LEU A 553 -14.81 22.85 11.34
N ALA A 554 -15.29 23.49 10.27
CA ALA A 554 -14.54 23.68 9.03
C ALA A 554 -13.20 24.39 9.30
N ARG A 555 -13.21 25.48 10.08
CA ARG A 555 -11.99 26.21 10.47
C ARG A 555 -11.01 25.33 11.24
N ALA A 556 -11.51 24.50 12.16
CA ALA A 556 -10.67 23.54 12.90
C ALA A 556 -10.05 22.48 11.96
N CYS A 557 -10.81 22.03 10.95
CA CYS A 557 -10.32 21.10 9.94
C CYS A 557 -9.27 21.73 9.00
N THR A 558 -9.38 23.03 8.71
CA THR A 558 -8.48 23.74 7.78
C THR A 558 -7.33 24.48 8.47
N GLN A 559 -6.99 24.12 9.72
CA GLN A 559 -5.84 24.69 10.43
C GLN A 559 -4.53 24.49 9.65
N GLU A 560 -3.65 25.50 9.62
CA GLU A 560 -2.35 25.38 8.93
C GLU A 560 -1.51 24.25 9.53
N ASN A 561 -1.44 24.16 10.85
CA ASN A 561 -0.73 23.08 11.53
C ASN A 561 -1.58 21.78 11.52
N PRO A 562 -1.12 20.70 10.86
CA PRO A 562 -1.88 19.44 10.76
C PRO A 562 -2.11 18.76 12.12
N GLN A 563 -1.28 19.03 13.14
CA GLN A 563 -1.45 18.46 14.48
C GLN A 563 -2.65 19.06 15.22
N LEU A 564 -3.03 20.30 14.90
CA LEU A 564 -4.18 20.98 15.50
C LEU A 564 -5.52 20.58 14.85
N ARG A 565 -5.47 19.98 13.66
CA ARG A 565 -6.68 19.49 12.99
C ARG A 565 -7.29 18.32 13.77
N PRO A 566 -8.62 18.22 13.91
CA PRO A 566 -9.28 17.09 14.55
C PRO A 566 -9.06 15.78 13.77
N SER A 567 -9.31 14.63 14.41
CA SER A 567 -9.47 13.35 13.68
C SER A 567 -10.84 13.27 13.03
N MET A 568 -11.01 12.41 12.02
CA MET A 568 -12.33 12.21 11.41
C MET A 568 -13.35 11.67 12.42
N ARG A 569 -12.98 10.84 13.40
CA ARG A 569 -13.87 10.49 14.52
C ARG A 569 -14.38 11.71 15.27
N SER A 570 -13.50 12.66 15.57
CA SER A 570 -13.89 13.89 16.29
C SER A 570 -14.83 14.76 15.45
N VAL A 571 -14.59 14.81 14.13
CA VAL A 571 -15.46 15.49 13.16
C VAL A 571 -16.83 14.83 13.08
N VAL A 572 -16.90 13.49 13.04
CA VAL A 572 -18.15 12.73 13.07
C VAL A 572 -18.96 13.05 14.33
N VAL A 573 -18.33 13.03 15.51
CA VAL A 573 -18.99 13.36 16.77
C VAL A 573 -19.55 14.79 16.75
N ALA A 574 -18.76 15.77 16.29
CA ALA A 574 -19.22 17.15 16.18
C ALA A 574 -20.43 17.27 15.24
N LEU A 575 -20.40 16.63 14.07
CA LEU A 575 -21.51 16.64 13.12
C LEU A 575 -22.74 15.87 13.62
N MET A 576 -22.57 14.79 14.39
CA MET A 576 -23.68 14.08 15.03
C MET A 576 -24.42 15.00 16.01
N THR A 577 -23.68 15.73 16.86
CA THR A 577 -24.28 16.70 17.79
C THR A 577 -25.03 17.80 17.03
N LEU A 578 -24.50 18.25 15.89
CA LEU A 578 -25.16 19.27 15.06
C LEU A 578 -26.39 18.76 14.34
N SER A 579 -26.40 17.47 13.99
CA SER A 579 -27.56 16.78 13.42
C SER A 579 -28.63 16.49 14.47
N SER A 580 -28.26 16.36 15.76
CA SER A 580 -29.20 16.05 16.85
C SER A 580 -29.81 17.29 17.52
N THR A 581 -29.19 18.47 17.40
CA THR A 581 -29.70 19.75 17.98
C THR A 581 -31.02 20.28 17.39
N THR A 582 -31.78 19.46 16.67
CA THR A 582 -33.24 19.65 16.55
C THR A 582 -33.99 19.25 17.84
N GLU A 583 -33.30 18.69 18.84
CA GLU A 583 -33.74 18.58 20.24
C GLU A 583 -32.59 18.98 21.19
N ASP A 584 -32.93 19.77 22.22
CA ASP A 584 -32.04 20.55 23.10
C ASP A 584 -30.86 19.78 23.73
N TRP A 585 -29.63 20.24 23.45
CA TRP A 585 -28.46 20.10 24.34
C TRP A 585 -27.56 21.34 24.25
N ASP A 586 -27.32 21.97 25.40
CA ASP A 586 -26.67 23.27 25.54
C ASP A 586 -25.14 23.19 25.36
N VAL A 587 -24.66 23.79 24.26
CA VAL A 587 -23.25 23.75 23.80
C VAL A 587 -22.34 24.66 24.64
N ALA A 588 -22.89 25.44 25.58
CA ALA A 588 -22.10 26.28 26.49
C ALA A 588 -21.29 25.47 27.53
N SER A 589 -21.58 24.19 27.76
CA SER A 589 -20.88 23.36 28.75
C SER A 589 -19.56 22.73 28.29
N PHE A 590 -19.22 22.82 26.99
CA PHE A 590 -18.05 22.14 26.41
C PHE A 590 -16.73 22.91 26.52
N TYR A 591 -16.76 24.20 26.85
CA TYR A 591 -15.55 25.04 26.85
C TYR A 591 -14.83 25.16 28.20
N GLU A 592 -15.38 24.62 29.30
CA GLU A 592 -14.79 24.82 30.64
C GLU A 592 -14.28 23.57 31.36
N ASN A 593 -14.34 22.37 30.78
CA ASN A 593 -13.81 21.16 31.46
C ASN A 593 -12.69 20.46 30.68
N GLN A 594 -11.46 20.71 31.11
CA GLN A 594 -10.25 20.04 30.62
C GLN A 594 -10.15 18.55 30.99
N ASP A 595 -11.09 18.03 31.79
CA ASP A 595 -11.08 16.64 32.27
C ASP A 595 -11.95 15.66 31.45
N LEU A 596 -12.87 16.15 30.61
CA LEU A 596 -13.71 15.28 29.75
C LEU A 596 -13.05 14.87 28.43
N VAL A 597 -12.02 15.60 27.98
CA VAL A 597 -11.19 15.21 26.81
C VAL A 597 -10.40 13.93 27.11
N ASN A 598 -10.17 13.60 28.39
CA ASN A 598 -9.47 12.38 28.81
C ASN A 598 -10.39 11.17 29.04
N LEU A 599 -11.72 11.30 28.85
CA LEU A 599 -12.67 10.20 29.12
C LEU A 599 -13.17 9.47 27.86
N MET A 600 -12.85 9.91 26.64
CA MET A 600 -13.48 9.38 25.41
C MET A 600 -12.53 8.66 24.45
N SER A 601 -11.51 7.99 24.98
CA SER A 601 -10.75 6.97 24.24
C SER A 601 -11.22 5.58 24.68
N GLY A 602 -12.32 5.09 24.10
CA GLY A 602 -12.85 3.78 24.45
C GLY A 602 -14.20 3.48 23.82
N ARG A 603 -14.21 2.48 22.94
CA ARG A 603 -15.37 1.90 22.25
C ARG A 603 -16.51 1.53 23.22
N VAL A 604 -17.58 2.33 23.30
CA VAL A 604 -18.95 1.88 23.59
C VAL A 604 -19.93 2.90 23.01
N TRP A 605 -20.43 2.70 21.78
CA TRP A 605 -21.80 3.08 21.40
C TRP A 605 -22.11 2.60 19.98
N PHE A 606 -22.57 1.36 19.88
CA PHE A 606 -23.33 0.85 18.74
C PHE A 606 -24.16 -0.31 19.26
N PHE A 607 -25.25 -0.04 19.98
CA PHE A 607 -26.41 -0.93 20.13
C PHE A 607 -27.49 -0.23 20.97
N ILE A 608 -28.13 0.80 20.43
CA ILE A 608 -29.55 1.06 20.70
C ILE A 608 -30.15 1.60 19.39
N PHE A 609 -31.28 1.01 18.98
CA PHE A 609 -32.12 1.34 17.81
C PHE A 609 -31.74 0.72 16.46
N SER A 610 -32.27 -0.48 16.21
CA SER A 610 -33.36 -0.67 15.22
C SER A 610 -33.73 -2.16 15.16
N GLY A 611 -34.89 -2.53 15.70
CA GLY A 611 -35.33 -3.92 15.81
C GLY A 611 -35.75 -4.55 14.48
N PHE A 612 -34.97 -5.52 14.01
CA PHE A 612 -35.40 -6.54 13.04
C PHE A 612 -34.88 -7.94 13.45
N SER A 613 -35.66 -8.98 13.14
CA SER A 613 -35.53 -10.35 13.64
C SER A 613 -34.59 -11.25 12.81
N LEU A 614 -33.96 -12.21 13.49
CA LEU A 614 -32.91 -13.17 13.07
C LEU A 614 -33.34 -14.18 11.98
N GLY A 615 -34.58 -14.14 11.49
CA GLY A 615 -35.12 -15.11 10.54
C GLY A 615 -34.78 -14.86 9.06
N ASP A 616 -34.54 -13.61 8.67
CA ASP A 616 -34.38 -13.24 7.25
C ASP A 616 -32.92 -13.22 6.78
N LEU A 617 -31.96 -13.33 7.71
CA LEU A 617 -30.53 -13.40 7.39
C LEU A 617 -30.06 -14.80 6.93
N LEU A 618 -30.93 -15.82 7.01
CA LEU A 618 -30.60 -17.21 6.71
C LEU A 618 -30.90 -17.67 5.27
N ARG A 619 -31.28 -16.77 4.35
CA ARG A 619 -31.60 -17.15 2.97
C ARG A 619 -30.65 -16.63 1.89
N ALA A 620 -29.66 -15.80 2.22
CA ALA A 620 -28.69 -15.24 1.25
C ALA A 620 -27.29 -15.88 1.32
N ARG A 621 -27.18 -17.17 1.66
CA ARG A 621 -25.88 -17.87 1.68
C ARG A 621 -26.00 -19.35 1.31
N ARG A 622 -26.59 -19.63 0.14
CA ARG A 622 -26.36 -20.87 -0.60
C ARG A 622 -25.91 -20.46 -2.01
N VAL A 623 -24.92 -21.15 -2.55
CA VAL A 623 -24.18 -20.88 -3.81
C VAL A 623 -22.95 -19.97 -3.65
N LYS A 624 -21.92 -20.47 -2.96
CA LYS A 624 -20.52 -20.15 -3.31
C LYS A 624 -19.57 -21.28 -2.89
N GLU A 625 -19.86 -22.48 -3.37
CA GLU A 625 -18.96 -23.61 -3.24
C GLU A 625 -18.91 -24.32 -4.60
N GLN A 626 -17.87 -24.02 -5.39
CA GLN A 626 -17.19 -24.92 -6.33
C GLN A 626 -16.18 -24.16 -7.21
N ALA A 627 -14.90 -24.53 -7.03
CA ALA A 627 -13.92 -24.88 -8.08
C ALA A 627 -12.56 -24.15 -8.01
N THR A 628 -11.66 -24.68 -7.18
CA THR A 628 -10.20 -24.59 -7.38
C THR A 628 -9.55 -25.92 -6.99
N ASN A 629 -9.61 -26.90 -7.90
CA ASN A 629 -8.92 -28.19 -7.76
C ASN A 629 -8.06 -28.45 -8.99
N VAL A 630 -6.79 -28.02 -8.97
CA VAL A 630 -5.78 -28.50 -9.94
C VAL A 630 -4.36 -28.50 -9.34
N LEU A 631 -3.99 -27.51 -8.51
CA LEU A 631 -2.60 -27.39 -8.02
C LEU A 631 -2.24 -28.44 -6.95
N PHE A 632 -3.23 -29.03 -6.28
CA PHE A 632 -3.02 -30.00 -5.20
C PHE A 632 -2.41 -31.33 -5.68
N ASN A 633 -2.71 -31.74 -6.91
CA ASN A 633 -2.35 -33.07 -7.39
C ASN A 633 -0.88 -33.24 -7.78
N LYS A 634 -0.12 -32.16 -7.99
CA LYS A 634 1.30 -32.27 -8.36
C LYS A 634 2.26 -32.27 -7.17
N ILE A 635 1.82 -31.71 -6.04
CA ILE A 635 2.57 -31.71 -4.77
C ILE A 635 2.38 -33.04 -4.01
N SER A 636 1.20 -33.67 -4.14
CA SER A 636 0.91 -34.96 -3.49
C SER A 636 1.86 -36.09 -3.91
N LEU A 637 2.43 -36.05 -5.11
CA LEU A 637 3.30 -37.11 -5.65
C LEU A 637 4.76 -37.00 -5.20
N LEU A 638 5.19 -35.81 -4.77
CA LEU A 638 6.52 -35.61 -4.17
C LEU A 638 6.49 -35.81 -2.65
N LEU A 639 5.34 -35.59 -2.00
CA LEU A 639 5.16 -35.83 -0.56
C LEU A 639 4.95 -37.31 -0.20
N GLN A 640 4.46 -38.14 -1.13
CA GLN A 640 4.23 -39.57 -0.89
C GLN A 640 5.51 -40.38 -0.62
N LYS A 641 6.68 -39.82 -0.96
CA LYS A 641 7.97 -40.48 -0.74
C LYS A 641 8.56 -40.22 0.66
N GLU A 642 8.10 -39.16 1.35
CA GLU A 642 8.42 -38.90 2.76
C GLU A 642 7.33 -39.41 3.73
N GLU A 643 6.13 -39.71 3.24
CA GLU A 643 4.96 -40.10 4.04
C GLU A 643 5.02 -41.52 4.65
N ASN A 644 5.93 -42.38 4.17
CA ASN A 644 6.04 -43.77 4.67
C ASN A 644 6.86 -43.96 5.95
N ASN A 645 7.53 -42.92 6.46
CA ASN A 645 8.38 -43.04 7.66
C ASN A 645 7.79 -42.44 8.96
N LEU A 646 6.58 -41.87 8.94
CA LEU A 646 5.99 -41.24 10.13
C LEU A 646 4.50 -41.55 10.31
N ARG A 647 4.12 -42.84 10.26
CA ARG A 647 2.79 -43.32 10.67
C ARG A 647 2.91 -44.23 11.90
N THR A 648 2.82 -43.64 13.10
CA THR A 648 2.10 -44.16 14.28
C THR A 648 2.37 -43.30 15.52
N GLU A 649 1.62 -42.20 15.69
CA GLU A 649 1.33 -41.66 17.03
C GLU A 649 -0.19 -41.45 17.11
N ALA A 650 -0.83 -42.14 18.05
CA ALA A 650 -2.27 -42.04 18.30
C ALA A 650 -2.60 -40.61 18.80
N LEU A 651 -3.66 -40.01 18.25
CA LEU A 651 -4.16 -38.70 18.68
C LEU A 651 -4.56 -38.73 20.18
N PRO A 652 -4.13 -37.74 20.99
CA PRO A 652 -4.54 -37.65 22.40
C PRO A 652 -6.05 -37.43 22.55
N ARG A 653 -6.66 -38.01 23.58
CA ARG A 653 -8.11 -37.94 23.82
C ARG A 653 -8.50 -36.54 24.31
N LEU A 654 -9.36 -35.84 23.56
CA LEU A 654 -9.89 -34.51 23.92
C LEU A 654 -10.63 -34.48 25.27
N GLN A 655 -11.01 -35.64 25.81
CA GLN A 655 -11.61 -35.79 27.14
C GLN A 655 -10.70 -35.27 28.27
N GLU A 656 -9.37 -35.35 28.11
CA GLU A 656 -8.41 -34.78 29.07
C GLU A 656 -8.46 -33.25 29.11
N VAL A 657 -8.86 -32.61 28.00
CA VAL A 657 -8.99 -31.15 27.93
C VAL A 657 -10.22 -30.69 28.71
N GLU A 658 -11.32 -31.43 28.68
CA GLU A 658 -12.51 -31.15 29.50
C GLU A 658 -12.20 -31.21 31.01
N GLU A 659 -11.35 -32.15 31.42
CA GLU A 659 -10.84 -32.23 32.81
C GLU A 659 -9.96 -31.02 33.18
N ILE A 660 -9.09 -30.58 32.27
CA ILE A 660 -8.26 -29.38 32.47
C ILE A 660 -9.13 -28.12 32.62
N LEU A 661 -10.20 -28.03 31.83
CA LEU A 661 -11.12 -26.89 31.85
C LEU A 661 -12.12 -26.96 33.01
N GLY A 662 -12.41 -28.15 33.53
CA GLY A 662 -13.52 -28.35 34.46
C GLY A 662 -14.88 -28.06 33.82
N TYR A 663 -14.99 -28.24 32.50
CA TYR A 663 -16.18 -27.95 31.70
C TYR A 663 -16.45 -29.11 30.73
N THR A 664 -17.66 -29.66 30.78
CA THR A 664 -18.11 -30.72 29.87
C THR A 664 -18.88 -30.11 28.71
N PHE A 665 -18.42 -30.35 27.48
CA PHE A 665 -19.06 -29.83 26.28
C PHE A 665 -20.31 -30.64 25.93
N LYS A 666 -21.41 -29.96 25.60
CA LYS A 666 -22.59 -30.60 25.00
C LYS A 666 -22.30 -30.98 23.55
N ASN A 667 -21.52 -30.16 22.86
CA ASN A 667 -21.04 -30.41 21.51
C ASN A 667 -19.51 -30.54 21.50
N SER A 668 -19.03 -31.79 21.47
CA SER A 668 -17.60 -32.11 21.38
C SER A 668 -16.92 -31.58 20.12
N ASP A 669 -17.68 -31.30 19.04
CA ASP A 669 -17.13 -30.78 17.78
C ASP A 669 -16.56 -29.37 17.96
N LEU A 670 -17.10 -28.57 18.89
CA LEU A 670 -16.59 -27.23 19.20
C LEU A 670 -15.20 -27.29 19.84
N LEU A 671 -14.98 -28.29 20.71
CA LEU A 671 -13.67 -28.52 21.33
C LEU A 671 -12.67 -29.05 20.31
N GLU A 672 -13.12 -29.88 19.38
CA GLU A 672 -12.30 -30.35 18.27
C GLU A 672 -11.90 -29.21 17.31
N GLU A 673 -12.85 -28.34 16.93
CA GLU A 673 -12.61 -27.15 16.12
C GLU A 673 -11.60 -26.20 16.81
N ALA A 674 -11.77 -25.95 18.11
CA ALA A 674 -10.92 -25.05 18.89
C ALA A 674 -9.43 -25.47 18.91
N PHE A 675 -9.14 -26.77 18.80
CA PHE A 675 -7.77 -27.31 18.82
C PHE A 675 -7.25 -27.69 17.43
N THR A 676 -7.97 -27.37 16.35
CA THR A 676 -7.58 -27.72 14.99
C THR A 676 -7.04 -26.51 14.24
N HIS A 677 -5.73 -26.51 13.95
CA HIS A 677 -5.13 -25.49 13.10
C HIS A 677 -5.46 -25.76 11.62
N ALA A 678 -5.63 -24.71 10.82
CA ALA A 678 -6.00 -24.80 9.39
C ALA A 678 -5.05 -25.67 8.54
N SER A 679 -3.82 -25.89 9.02
CA SER A 679 -2.83 -26.76 8.35
C SER A 679 -2.99 -28.25 8.62
N TYR A 680 -3.89 -28.69 9.50
CA TYR A 680 -3.95 -30.08 9.96
C TYR A 680 -4.49 -31.06 8.91
N GLN A 681 -5.64 -30.77 8.29
CA GLN A 681 -6.23 -31.62 7.25
C GLN A 681 -7.19 -30.83 6.37
N GLU A 682 -7.22 -31.12 5.07
CA GLU A 682 -8.22 -30.54 4.18
C GLU A 682 -9.64 -30.98 4.60
N LYS A 683 -10.55 -30.01 4.77
CA LYS A 683 -11.97 -30.15 5.13
C LYS A 683 -12.33 -30.24 6.64
N CYS A 684 -11.40 -29.99 7.57
CA CYS A 684 -11.76 -29.79 8.98
C CYS A 684 -12.08 -28.32 9.28
N LEU A 685 -13.04 -28.07 10.18
CA LEU A 685 -13.27 -26.74 10.75
C LEU A 685 -12.04 -26.34 11.58
N SER A 686 -11.49 -25.16 11.31
CA SER A 686 -10.35 -24.58 12.03
C SER A 686 -10.83 -23.70 13.18
N TYR A 687 -9.95 -23.50 14.16
CA TYR A 687 -10.25 -22.69 15.34
C TYR A 687 -10.62 -21.23 15.06
N GLU A 688 -10.38 -20.70 13.85
CA GLU A 688 -10.41 -19.27 13.50
C GLU A 688 -11.75 -18.59 13.82
N ARG A 689 -12.87 -19.29 13.62
CA ARG A 689 -14.21 -18.74 13.94
C ARG A 689 -14.46 -18.66 15.44
N LEU A 690 -13.97 -19.64 16.18
CA LEU A 690 -14.07 -19.68 17.63
C LEU A 690 -13.08 -18.71 18.28
N GLU A 691 -11.87 -18.53 17.71
CA GLU A 691 -10.90 -17.49 18.10
C GLU A 691 -11.56 -16.11 18.06
N TYR A 692 -12.21 -15.77 16.94
CA TYR A 692 -12.88 -14.48 16.77
C TYR A 692 -13.94 -14.20 17.85
N VAL A 693 -14.76 -15.21 18.17
CA VAL A 693 -15.77 -15.11 19.23
C VAL A 693 -15.10 -15.00 20.59
N GLY A 694 -14.10 -15.84 20.82
CA GLY A 694 -13.34 -15.95 22.06
C GLY A 694 -12.62 -14.67 22.45
N ASP A 695 -11.92 -14.03 21.52
CA ASP A 695 -11.23 -12.74 21.73
C ASP A 695 -12.23 -11.66 22.19
N SER A 696 -13.38 -11.57 21.51
CA SER A 696 -14.43 -10.60 21.87
C SER A 696 -15.00 -10.86 23.27
N VAL A 697 -15.32 -12.11 23.58
CA VAL A 697 -15.89 -12.52 24.88
C VAL A 697 -14.86 -12.30 25.99
N LEU A 698 -13.62 -12.74 25.79
CA LEU A 698 -12.53 -12.58 26.74
C LEU A 698 -12.29 -11.11 27.10
N ASN A 699 -12.27 -10.22 26.09
CA ASN A 699 -12.14 -8.78 26.31
C ASN A 699 -13.29 -8.22 27.17
N ILE A 700 -14.53 -8.63 26.91
CA ILE A 700 -15.70 -8.22 27.71
C ILE A 700 -15.56 -8.71 29.15
N LEU A 701 -15.21 -9.99 29.35
CA LEU A 701 -15.11 -10.61 30.66
C LEU A 701 -14.03 -9.96 31.52
N ILE A 702 -12.83 -9.77 30.98
CA ILE A 702 -11.72 -9.11 31.69
C ILE A 702 -12.05 -7.64 31.97
N THR A 703 -12.64 -6.93 31.01
CA THR A 703 -13.06 -5.52 31.21
C THR A 703 -14.06 -5.43 32.35
N LYS A 704 -15.09 -6.29 32.36
CA LYS A 704 -16.13 -6.32 33.38
C LYS A 704 -15.53 -6.61 34.76
N GLU A 705 -14.70 -7.63 34.89
CA GLU A 705 -14.08 -7.99 36.17
C GLU A 705 -13.20 -6.85 36.70
N GLN A 706 -12.31 -6.28 35.87
CA GLN A 706 -11.40 -5.21 36.30
C GLN A 706 -12.14 -3.92 36.68
N TYR A 707 -13.21 -3.59 35.97
CA TYR A 707 -14.05 -2.43 36.29
C TYR A 707 -14.62 -2.53 37.72
N PHE A 708 -15.08 -3.71 38.12
CA PHE A 708 -15.64 -3.92 39.46
C PHE A 708 -14.57 -4.11 40.55
N LEU A 709 -13.43 -4.75 40.23
CA LEU A 709 -12.34 -4.94 41.19
C LEU A 709 -11.57 -3.66 41.51
N TYR A 710 -11.48 -2.72 40.56
CA TYR A 710 -10.67 -1.50 40.69
C TYR A 710 -11.49 -0.22 40.41
N PRO A 711 -12.52 0.08 41.23
CA PRO A 711 -13.46 1.18 40.99
C PRO A 711 -12.80 2.56 41.00
N ASN A 712 -11.63 2.70 41.64
CA ASN A 712 -10.91 3.96 41.76
C ASN A 712 -9.79 4.14 40.72
N PHE A 713 -9.62 3.19 39.79
CA PHE A 713 -8.57 3.28 38.77
C PHE A 713 -9.00 4.17 37.60
N PRO A 714 -8.12 5.05 37.10
CA PRO A 714 -8.44 5.86 35.93
C PRO A 714 -8.56 4.98 34.66
N PRO A 715 -9.35 5.39 33.65
CA PRO A 715 -9.58 4.60 32.44
C PRO A 715 -8.31 4.13 31.72
N GLY A 716 -7.25 4.94 31.73
CA GLY A 716 -5.96 4.58 31.13
C GLY A 716 -5.23 3.44 31.88
N ALA A 717 -5.35 3.38 33.20
CA ALA A 717 -4.78 2.32 34.01
C ALA A 717 -5.56 1.01 33.83
N LEU A 718 -6.89 1.07 33.81
CA LEU A 718 -7.75 -0.08 33.49
C LEU A 718 -7.47 -0.62 32.08
N SER A 719 -7.31 0.27 31.10
CA SER A 719 -6.99 -0.13 29.72
C SER A 719 -5.65 -0.86 29.63
N SER A 720 -4.62 -0.35 30.33
CA SER A 720 -3.31 -0.99 30.40
C SER A 720 -3.35 -2.36 31.08
N LEU A 721 -4.13 -2.46 32.17
CA LEU A 721 -4.33 -3.69 32.92
C LEU A 721 -5.12 -4.74 32.14
N ARG A 722 -6.13 -4.33 31.37
CA ARG A 722 -6.86 -5.21 30.45
C ARG A 722 -5.92 -5.76 29.40
N SER A 723 -5.22 -4.87 28.69
CA SER A 723 -4.29 -5.26 27.62
C SER A 723 -3.26 -6.28 28.09
N ALA A 724 -2.70 -6.14 29.30
CA ALA A 724 -1.75 -7.11 29.84
C ALA A 724 -2.37 -8.50 30.12
N ASN A 725 -3.67 -8.58 30.37
CA ASN A 725 -4.36 -9.84 30.67
C ASN A 725 -4.89 -10.57 29.43
N VAL A 726 -4.98 -9.88 28.29
CA VAL A 726 -5.49 -10.42 27.02
C VAL A 726 -4.45 -10.35 25.89
N ASP A 727 -3.19 -10.04 26.19
CA ASP A 727 -2.15 -10.02 25.16
C ASP A 727 -1.71 -11.44 24.75
N THR A 728 -1.15 -11.53 23.54
CA THR A 728 -0.77 -12.80 22.92
C THR A 728 0.22 -13.59 23.77
N GLU A 729 1.17 -12.93 24.45
CA GLU A 729 2.15 -13.65 25.28
C GLU A 729 1.50 -14.20 26.55
N LYS A 730 0.64 -13.44 27.23
CA LYS A 730 -0.10 -13.91 28.41
C LYS A 730 -0.96 -15.12 28.06
N LEU A 731 -1.66 -15.10 26.94
CA LEU A 731 -2.51 -16.21 26.50
C LEU A 731 -1.68 -17.41 26.04
N ALA A 732 -0.58 -17.20 25.31
CA ALA A 732 0.34 -18.28 24.95
C ALA A 732 0.92 -18.99 26.18
N ARG A 733 1.22 -18.24 27.26
CA ARG A 733 1.66 -18.82 28.55
C ARG A 733 0.58 -19.64 29.22
N VAL A 734 -0.68 -19.19 29.14
CA VAL A 734 -1.84 -19.95 29.64
C VAL A 734 -1.96 -21.28 28.92
N ALA A 735 -1.80 -21.31 27.59
CA ALA A 735 -1.79 -22.56 26.82
C ALA A 735 -0.65 -23.50 27.20
N VAL A 736 0.54 -22.98 27.50
CA VAL A 736 1.68 -23.80 27.94
C VAL A 736 1.47 -24.34 29.35
N LYS A 737 1.08 -23.47 30.29
CA LYS A 737 0.86 -23.80 31.70
C LYS A 737 -0.16 -24.92 31.86
N ASN A 738 -1.27 -24.83 31.13
CA ASN A 738 -2.35 -25.81 31.15
C ASN A 738 -2.13 -26.96 30.16
N LYS A 739 -0.94 -27.06 29.54
CA LYS A 739 -0.55 -28.11 28.59
C LYS A 739 -1.46 -28.21 27.34
N LEU A 740 -2.26 -27.19 27.04
CA LEU A 740 -3.18 -27.15 25.89
C LEU A 740 -2.44 -27.32 24.55
N HIS A 741 -1.22 -26.77 24.44
CA HIS A 741 -0.36 -26.93 23.28
C HIS A 741 -0.06 -28.38 22.87
N LYS A 742 -0.22 -29.36 23.78
CA LYS A 742 -0.03 -30.80 23.47
C LYS A 742 -1.19 -31.41 22.69
N TYR A 743 -2.37 -30.79 22.78
CA TYR A 743 -3.60 -31.25 22.11
C TYR A 743 -3.84 -30.52 20.78
N LEU A 744 -3.02 -29.51 20.47
CA LEU A 744 -3.09 -28.74 19.23
C LEU A 744 -2.79 -29.63 18.01
N ARG A 745 -3.78 -29.79 17.15
CA ARG A 745 -3.68 -30.55 15.90
C ARG A 745 -3.03 -29.65 14.84
N LEU A 746 -1.75 -29.93 14.56
CA LEU A 746 -0.89 -29.07 13.72
C LEU A 746 0.03 -29.90 12.82
N ARG A 747 0.06 -29.61 11.50
CA ARG A 747 1.00 -30.19 10.52
C ARG A 747 1.93 -29.14 9.90
N GLN A 748 2.50 -28.25 10.73
CA GLN A 748 3.57 -27.34 10.32
C GLN A 748 4.80 -27.50 11.24
N PRO A 749 5.91 -28.08 10.75
CA PRO A 749 7.13 -28.28 11.54
C PRO A 749 7.74 -26.99 12.09
N VAL A 750 7.64 -25.88 11.35
CA VAL A 750 8.16 -24.57 11.76
C VAL A 750 7.45 -24.04 13.01
N LEU A 751 6.12 -24.13 13.04
CA LEU A 751 5.31 -23.71 14.19
C LEU A 751 5.60 -24.59 15.43
N ARG A 752 5.80 -25.90 15.25
CA ARG A 752 6.22 -26.79 16.36
C ARG A 752 7.55 -26.37 16.96
N LYS A 753 8.53 -25.99 16.13
CA LYS A 753 9.83 -25.48 16.59
C LYS A 753 9.67 -24.17 17.37
N GLN A 754 8.87 -23.23 16.87
CA GLN A 754 8.60 -21.96 17.56
C GLN A 754 7.95 -22.17 18.94
N ILE A 755 7.00 -23.11 19.05
CA ILE A 755 6.40 -23.50 20.34
C ILE A 755 7.49 -24.04 21.29
N GLY A 756 8.38 -24.91 20.80
CA GLY A 756 9.50 -25.43 21.60
C GLY A 756 10.44 -24.33 22.11
N ASP A 757 10.84 -23.41 21.22
CA ASP A 757 11.71 -22.26 21.57
C ASP A 757 11.05 -21.34 22.60
N PHE A 758 9.74 -21.11 22.49
CA PHE A 758 8.96 -20.31 23.45
C PHE A 758 8.88 -20.99 24.82
N VAL A 759 8.56 -22.28 24.87
CA VAL A 759 8.51 -23.07 26.12
C VAL A 759 9.86 -23.05 26.85
N ALA A 760 10.96 -23.17 26.10
CA ALA A 760 12.31 -23.10 26.65
C ALA A 760 12.68 -21.71 27.21
N ALA A 761 12.02 -20.64 26.75
CA ALA A 761 12.28 -19.27 27.20
C ALA A 761 11.50 -18.90 28.49
N LEU A 762 10.42 -19.61 28.83
CA LEU A 762 9.55 -19.27 29.96
C LEU A 762 10.25 -19.21 31.34
N PRO A 763 11.22 -20.08 31.69
CA PRO A 763 11.89 -20.01 33.00
C PRO A 763 12.64 -18.69 33.25
N LYS A 764 13.02 -17.96 32.19
CA LYS A 764 13.71 -16.67 32.30
C LYS A 764 12.78 -15.50 32.63
N TYR A 765 11.48 -15.65 32.39
CA TYR A 765 10.47 -14.60 32.56
C TYR A 765 9.19 -15.25 33.13
N PRO A 766 9.07 -15.40 34.45
CA PRO A 766 8.06 -16.28 35.05
C PRO A 766 6.61 -15.78 34.93
N LEU A 767 6.39 -14.46 34.79
CA LEU A 767 5.05 -13.87 34.74
C LEU A 767 4.71 -13.32 33.35
N HIS A 768 5.54 -12.41 32.84
CA HIS A 768 5.41 -11.80 31.53
C HIS A 768 6.76 -11.20 31.11
N SER A 769 7.06 -11.17 29.82
CA SER A 769 8.33 -10.62 29.31
C SER A 769 8.22 -9.16 28.87
N ASN A 770 6.99 -8.64 28.71
CA ASN A 770 6.71 -7.31 28.15
C ASN A 770 7.36 -7.12 26.77
N GLY A 771 7.21 -8.11 25.90
CA GLY A 771 7.68 -8.07 24.51
C GLY A 771 9.18 -8.37 24.34
N LEU A 772 9.82 -9.03 25.31
CA LEU A 772 11.22 -9.50 25.23
C LEU A 772 11.36 -10.89 24.59
N ILE A 773 10.28 -11.66 24.52
CA ILE A 773 10.21 -12.95 23.82
C ILE A 773 9.16 -12.88 22.72
N ASP A 774 9.34 -13.70 21.69
CA ASP A 774 8.38 -13.84 20.60
C ASP A 774 7.42 -14.97 20.95
N ALA A 775 6.15 -14.64 21.19
CA ALA A 775 5.13 -15.61 21.55
C ALA A 775 4.43 -16.14 20.28
N PRO A 776 4.38 -17.48 20.07
CA PRO A 776 3.67 -18.05 18.93
C PRO A 776 2.18 -17.73 19.02
N LYS A 777 1.66 -16.99 18.02
CA LYS A 777 0.26 -16.55 17.99
C LYS A 777 -0.71 -17.74 18.14
N VAL A 778 -0.44 -18.86 17.48
CA VAL A 778 -1.24 -20.09 17.55
C VAL A 778 -1.55 -20.57 18.98
N LEU A 779 -0.69 -20.29 19.96
CA LEU A 779 -0.93 -20.66 21.35
C LEU A 779 -1.96 -19.74 22.04
N ALA A 780 -1.98 -18.45 21.67
CA ALA A 780 -3.02 -17.53 22.11
C ALA A 780 -4.36 -17.89 21.47
N ASP A 781 -4.35 -18.14 20.15
CA ASP A 781 -5.55 -18.48 19.38
C ASP A 781 -6.26 -19.71 19.95
N VAL A 782 -5.51 -20.72 20.43
CA VAL A 782 -6.09 -21.93 21.08
C VAL A 782 -6.80 -21.58 22.38
N VAL A 783 -6.31 -20.61 23.15
CA VAL A 783 -6.99 -20.16 24.38
C VAL A 783 -8.26 -19.39 24.03
N GLU A 784 -8.16 -18.48 23.07
CA GLU A 784 -9.29 -17.69 22.58
C GLU A 784 -10.37 -18.61 21.99
N SER A 785 -10.00 -19.53 21.10
CA SER A 785 -10.92 -20.48 20.50
C SER A 785 -11.56 -21.41 21.53
N THR A 786 -10.85 -21.81 22.58
CA THR A 786 -11.42 -22.58 23.70
C THR A 786 -12.47 -21.77 24.44
N ILE A 787 -12.21 -20.49 24.72
CA ILE A 787 -13.18 -19.59 25.36
C ILE A 787 -14.40 -19.36 24.45
N GLY A 788 -14.17 -19.20 23.14
CA GLY A 788 -15.24 -19.11 22.15
C GLY A 788 -16.09 -20.37 22.10
N ALA A 789 -15.48 -21.55 22.15
CA ALA A 789 -16.16 -22.83 22.20
C ALA A 789 -17.07 -22.94 23.43
N ILE A 790 -16.56 -22.59 24.62
CA ILE A 790 -17.33 -22.59 25.88
C ILE A 790 -18.51 -21.62 25.79
N PHE A 791 -18.28 -20.42 25.25
CA PHE A 791 -19.33 -19.42 25.10
C PHE A 791 -20.46 -19.91 24.18
N ILE A 792 -20.13 -20.55 23.05
CA ILE A 792 -21.14 -21.11 22.15
C ILE A 792 -21.86 -22.31 22.78
N ASP A 793 -21.14 -23.23 23.41
CA ASP A 793 -21.69 -24.44 24.02
C ASP A 793 -22.60 -24.14 25.24
N SER A 794 -22.27 -23.08 25.97
CA SER A 794 -23.07 -22.58 27.10
C SER A 794 -24.26 -21.70 26.68
N ASN A 795 -24.59 -21.67 25.37
CA ASN A 795 -25.66 -20.84 24.80
C ASN A 795 -25.45 -19.34 25.06
N SER A 796 -24.23 -18.85 24.82
CA SER A 796 -23.81 -17.46 25.00
C SER A 796 -23.84 -16.95 26.45
N SER A 797 -23.63 -17.84 27.43
CA SER A 797 -23.61 -17.48 28.86
C SER A 797 -22.26 -16.88 29.26
N LEU A 798 -22.22 -15.57 29.48
CA LEU A 798 -21.03 -14.87 29.98
C LEU A 798 -20.62 -15.33 31.39
N GLU A 799 -21.58 -15.69 32.24
CA GLU A 799 -21.32 -16.14 33.62
C GLU A 799 -20.63 -17.50 33.61
N THR A 800 -21.19 -18.47 32.88
CA THR A 800 -20.60 -19.81 32.74
C THR A 800 -19.23 -19.75 32.07
N THR A 801 -19.09 -18.89 31.05
CA THR A 801 -17.80 -18.71 30.36
C THR A 801 -16.76 -18.08 31.28
N TRP A 802 -17.14 -17.14 32.13
CA TRP A 802 -16.23 -16.53 33.09
C TRP A 802 -15.74 -17.50 34.15
N GLU A 803 -16.62 -18.32 34.74
CA GLU A 803 -16.20 -19.30 35.76
C GLU A 803 -15.11 -20.24 35.24
N VAL A 804 -15.25 -20.71 34.00
CA VAL A 804 -14.25 -21.57 33.35
C VAL A 804 -12.99 -20.78 32.95
N ALA A 805 -13.17 -19.65 32.26
CA ALA A 805 -12.05 -18.83 31.78
C ALA A 805 -11.20 -18.28 32.94
N LYS A 806 -11.81 -17.92 34.07
CA LYS A 806 -11.13 -17.40 35.26
C LYS A 806 -10.15 -18.42 35.84
N GLY A 807 -10.51 -19.72 35.85
CA GLY A 807 -9.62 -20.80 36.23
C GLY A 807 -8.46 -20.97 35.24
N LEU A 808 -8.78 -20.98 33.95
CA LEU A 808 -7.80 -21.15 32.87
C LEU A 808 -6.75 -20.03 32.85
N LEU A 809 -7.17 -18.77 33.03
CA LEU A 809 -6.34 -17.58 32.90
C LEU A 809 -5.39 -17.32 34.09
N GLN A 810 -5.45 -18.10 35.16
CA GLN A 810 -4.60 -17.88 36.34
C GLN A 810 -3.09 -18.05 36.05
N PRO A 811 -2.19 -17.23 36.64
CA PRO A 811 -2.50 -16.05 37.44
C PRO A 811 -2.96 -14.88 36.55
N ILE A 812 -3.95 -14.12 37.02
CA ILE A 812 -4.36 -12.84 36.42
C ILE A 812 -3.35 -11.77 36.84
N ILE A 813 -2.92 -10.94 35.90
CA ILE A 813 -2.01 -9.81 36.18
C ILE A 813 -2.81 -8.75 36.93
N THR A 814 -2.37 -8.42 38.15
CA THR A 814 -2.93 -7.36 38.99
C THR A 814 -2.10 -6.07 38.86
N PRO A 815 -2.63 -4.90 39.27
CA PRO A 815 -1.89 -3.64 39.24
C PRO A 815 -0.53 -3.68 39.92
N GLU A 816 -0.38 -4.46 41.00
CA GLU A 816 0.86 -4.58 41.78
C GLU A 816 1.96 -5.33 40.99
N VAL A 817 1.54 -6.18 40.06
CA VAL A 817 2.42 -7.03 39.24
C VAL A 817 2.61 -6.45 37.83
N LEU A 818 1.77 -5.49 37.43
CA LEU A 818 1.81 -4.86 36.12
C LEU A 818 3.12 -4.07 35.95
N GLN A 819 4.01 -4.58 35.12
CA GLN A 819 5.29 -3.93 34.84
C GLN A 819 5.17 -2.95 33.67
N THR A 820 5.78 -1.79 33.80
CA THR A 820 5.89 -0.81 32.71
C THR A 820 6.75 -1.36 31.56
N HIS A 821 6.32 -1.14 30.32
CA HIS A 821 7.02 -1.58 29.12
C HIS A 821 8.49 -1.06 29.07
N PRO A 822 9.47 -1.87 28.66
CA PRO A 822 10.90 -1.53 28.76
C PRO A 822 11.31 -0.25 28.00
N VAL A 823 10.70 0.00 26.84
CA VAL A 823 10.92 1.23 26.08
C VAL A 823 10.44 2.45 26.88
N ARG A 824 9.23 2.37 27.45
CA ARG A 824 8.65 3.45 28.24
C ARG A 824 9.46 3.72 29.51
N LYS A 825 9.87 2.67 30.23
CA LYS A 825 10.77 2.78 31.40
C LYS A 825 12.04 3.54 31.07
N LEU A 826 12.66 3.23 29.94
CA LEU A 826 13.87 3.91 29.50
C LEU A 826 13.60 5.39 29.17
N TYR A 827 12.56 5.69 28.39
CA TYR A 827 12.21 7.07 28.03
C TYR A 827 11.93 7.92 29.27
N GLU A 828 11.09 7.45 30.19
CA GLU A 828 10.74 8.16 31.41
C GLU A 828 11.98 8.38 32.31
N THR A 829 12.85 7.37 32.41
CA THR A 829 14.09 7.48 33.20
C THR A 829 15.07 8.49 32.58
N CYS A 830 15.26 8.45 31.26
CA CYS A 830 16.11 9.40 30.54
C CYS A 830 15.55 10.82 30.65
N GLN A 831 14.25 11.00 30.45
CA GLN A 831 13.59 12.31 30.56
C GLN A 831 13.71 12.88 31.99
N LYS A 832 13.45 12.07 33.02
CA LYS A 832 13.54 12.49 34.43
C LYS A 832 14.93 12.97 34.82
N HIS A 833 15.98 12.45 34.17
CA HIS A 833 17.38 12.78 34.47
C HIS A 833 18.05 13.63 33.38
N GLY A 834 17.29 14.15 32.41
CA GLY A 834 17.80 15.02 31.35
C GLY A 834 18.78 14.35 30.38
N LEU A 835 18.73 13.02 30.23
CA LEU A 835 19.63 12.25 29.36
C LEU A 835 19.09 12.22 27.92
N LYS A 836 19.94 12.43 26.92
CA LYS A 836 19.56 12.39 25.51
C LYS A 836 19.52 10.94 25.00
N LEU A 837 18.33 10.46 24.64
CA LEU A 837 18.09 9.11 24.14
C LEU A 837 17.99 9.09 22.60
N GLN A 838 18.66 8.14 21.96
CA GLN A 838 18.56 7.85 20.53
C GLN A 838 18.42 6.35 20.30
N LEU A 839 17.46 5.97 19.46
CA LEU A 839 17.24 4.59 19.02
C LEU A 839 17.78 4.45 17.60
N VAL A 840 18.62 3.44 17.35
CA VAL A 840 19.23 3.18 16.05
C VAL A 840 18.70 1.84 15.54
N ASP A 841 18.02 1.89 14.40
CA ASP A 841 17.45 0.72 13.74
C ASP A 841 18.48 0.09 12.81
N LEU A 842 18.92 -1.11 13.16
CA LEU A 842 19.84 -1.94 12.36
C LEU A 842 19.18 -3.25 11.94
N TRP A 843 17.84 -3.31 11.96
CA TRP A 843 17.14 -4.58 11.90
C TRP A 843 17.22 -5.24 10.51
N LEU A 844 17.10 -4.47 9.43
CA LEU A 844 17.21 -5.00 8.06
C LEU A 844 18.61 -5.58 7.75
N LYS A 845 19.66 -4.99 8.32
CA LYS A 845 21.06 -5.42 8.10
C LYS A 845 21.47 -6.55 9.06
N GLU A 846 21.11 -6.43 10.34
CA GLU A 846 21.67 -7.27 11.41
C GLU A 846 20.63 -7.99 12.29
N GLY A 847 19.34 -7.70 12.10
CA GLY A 847 18.27 -8.12 13.01
C GLY A 847 18.41 -7.51 14.40
N ALA A 848 18.99 -6.30 14.49
CA ALA A 848 19.37 -5.66 15.74
C ALA A 848 18.78 -4.26 15.92
N TYR A 849 18.65 -3.84 17.17
CA TYR A 849 18.41 -2.46 17.57
C TYR A 849 19.51 -2.03 18.54
N GLU A 850 19.90 -0.76 18.43
CA GLU A 850 20.84 -0.13 19.33
C GLU A 850 20.22 1.08 20.01
N VAL A 851 20.64 1.31 21.24
CA VAL A 851 20.12 2.36 22.11
C VAL A 851 21.29 3.15 22.65
N ILE A 852 21.37 4.40 22.24
CA ILE A 852 22.43 5.33 22.59
C ILE A 852 21.84 6.33 23.59
N VAL A 853 22.50 6.49 24.74
CA VAL A 853 22.14 7.50 25.76
C VAL A 853 23.36 8.37 25.99
N ASP A 854 23.20 9.69 25.82
CA ASP A 854 24.26 10.70 25.86
C ASP A 854 25.47 10.31 25.01
N LYS A 855 25.22 10.03 23.72
CA LYS A 855 26.23 9.66 22.72
C LYS A 855 27.00 8.36 23.01
N ASN A 856 26.57 7.58 24.00
CA ASN A 856 27.17 6.29 24.34
C ASN A 856 26.19 5.14 24.10
N LEU A 857 26.64 4.08 23.43
CA LEU A 857 25.85 2.86 23.27
C LEU A 857 25.56 2.24 24.66
N LYS A 858 24.29 2.22 25.07
CA LYS A 858 23.83 1.65 26.34
C LYS A 858 23.09 0.33 26.16
N GLY A 859 22.34 0.16 25.09
CA GLY A 859 21.56 -1.05 24.84
C GLY A 859 21.79 -1.59 23.44
N ARG A 860 21.80 -2.91 23.32
CA ARG A 860 21.69 -3.59 22.04
C ARG A 860 20.81 -4.81 22.20
N GLY A 861 19.88 -5.00 21.29
CA GLY A 861 18.95 -6.12 21.28
C GLY A 861 18.93 -6.75 19.90
N LYS A 862 18.86 -8.08 19.83
CA LYS A 862 18.78 -8.82 18.57
C LYS A 862 17.57 -9.73 18.55
N CYS A 863 16.84 -9.72 17.45
CA CYS A 863 15.80 -10.67 17.10
C CYS A 863 15.54 -10.58 15.59
N ARG A 864 15.92 -11.60 14.81
CA ARG A 864 15.65 -11.62 13.35
C ARG A 864 14.20 -11.93 13.00
N ALA A 865 13.48 -12.60 13.89
CA ALA A 865 12.09 -12.97 13.65
C ALA A 865 11.14 -11.77 13.79
N LYS A 866 11.42 -10.86 14.73
CA LYS A 866 10.51 -9.76 15.07
C LYS A 866 11.27 -8.50 15.51
N LYS A 867 11.05 -7.41 14.77
CA LYS A 867 11.74 -6.13 14.95
C LYS A 867 11.46 -5.49 16.31
N GLU A 868 10.21 -5.56 16.77
CA GLU A 868 9.79 -4.99 18.05
C GLU A 868 10.50 -5.68 19.23
N VAL A 869 10.73 -6.99 19.14
CA VAL A 869 11.45 -7.76 20.17
C VAL A 869 12.92 -7.34 20.24
N ALA A 870 13.55 -7.05 19.10
CA ALA A 870 14.91 -6.52 19.07
C ALA A 870 14.98 -5.14 19.76
N LEU A 871 14.04 -4.25 19.48
CA LEU A 871 13.93 -2.94 20.13
C LEU A 871 13.70 -3.07 21.64
N ASN A 872 12.74 -3.88 22.07
CA ASN A 872 12.42 -4.07 23.49
C ASN A 872 13.61 -4.61 24.28
N ARG A 873 14.34 -5.57 23.71
CA ARG A 873 15.58 -6.09 24.29
C ARG A 873 16.63 -5.00 24.41
N ALA A 874 16.82 -4.20 23.36
CA ALA A 874 17.79 -3.11 23.34
C ALA A 874 17.45 -2.07 24.41
N ALA A 875 16.18 -1.68 24.52
CA ALA A 875 15.68 -0.73 25.51
C ALA A 875 15.82 -1.26 26.94
N ASN A 876 15.46 -2.51 27.20
CA ASN A 876 15.64 -3.13 28.52
C ASN A 876 17.12 -3.18 28.92
N ASN A 877 18.00 -3.52 27.97
CA ASN A 877 19.45 -3.54 28.19
C ASN A 877 19.98 -2.13 28.53
N ALA A 878 19.53 -1.11 27.80
CA ALA A 878 19.90 0.27 28.08
C ALA A 878 19.36 0.73 29.44
N TYR A 879 18.10 0.42 29.76
CA TYR A 879 17.46 0.80 31.01
C TYR A 879 18.25 0.27 32.22
N ILE A 880 18.57 -1.03 32.23
CA ILE A 880 19.35 -1.65 33.30
C ILE A 880 20.69 -0.91 33.50
N LYS A 881 21.42 -0.62 32.41
CA LYS A 881 22.70 0.10 32.49
C LYS A 881 22.56 1.56 32.94
N VAL A 882 21.49 2.24 32.53
CA VAL A 882 21.22 3.64 32.92
C VAL A 882 20.88 3.71 34.41
N VAL A 883 19.95 2.88 34.88
CA VAL A 883 19.53 2.82 36.30
C VAL A 883 20.69 2.44 37.21
N THR A 884 21.51 1.47 36.79
CA THR A 884 22.70 1.05 37.55
C THR A 884 23.72 2.18 37.66
N LYS A 885 23.94 2.95 36.57
CA LYS A 885 24.83 4.11 36.58
C LYS A 885 24.31 5.25 37.47
N LEU A 886 22.99 5.39 37.59
CA LEU A 886 22.33 6.41 38.41
C LEU A 886 22.19 6.00 39.89
N GLY A 887 22.62 4.80 40.29
CA GLY A 887 22.53 4.32 41.68
C GLY A 887 21.10 4.08 42.17
N LEU A 888 20.13 3.95 41.26
CA LEU A 888 18.72 3.72 41.57
C LEU A 888 18.49 2.22 41.86
N LYS A 889 17.68 1.89 42.87
CA LYS A 889 17.27 0.49 43.12
C LYS A 889 16.41 0.00 41.94
N GLN A 890 16.70 -1.23 41.48
CA GLN A 890 16.05 -1.88 40.33
C GLN A 890 14.57 -2.21 40.57
#